data_AF-A0A418ZUL3-F1
#
_entry.id   AF-A0A418ZUL3-F1
#
_cell.length_a   1.000
_cell.length_b   1.000
_cell.length_c   1.000
_cell.angle_alpha   90.00
_cell.angle_beta   90.00
_cell.angle_gamma   90.00
#
_symmetry.space_group_name_H-M   'P 1'
#
loop_
_entity.id
_entity.type
_entity.pdbx_description
1 polymer ?
#
loop_
_entity_poly.entity_id
_entity_poly.type
_entity_poly.pdbx_seq_one_letter_code
_entity_poly.pdbx_strand_id
1 'polypeptide(L)'
;MSFADCVGRAVKDGHTDAGRGKRAQAMWSELADRYEAQGRPRDVAEALAAEDVKRALKKEAGDKRHTYIKQLNVMRRLEAEVDQAKDLATLATNKIEHMAAGANPTTSLVGQANGLRRMFHHRLADLLVRHSRDLKGNIKDPAGLMNVVRELHGESTGDAAALAMSKSVRDVFKDMRRMFNEAGGVIGELDDWGLPHVHNRLAITSAGFDTWSRQIDDRIAWHRIEDKMTGKPFASEGQKPPLEVRQRFLREIYDNIAFGRDSQTAVYGRVEGKNLVNKMAESRVLHFNTADDWIAYNKDFGTGNPYASIIAHAHRMADQIVQLREYGPSPELGLDYQRQLALKKAREAGDEALAGKIEQNFVHASRMLRIQNGGIQPASLRQAQIARFFSSLRHFLTAAMLDRAVIASLSDANSMRMAARSIGMNPANPFQRHMSLITSGMAREEALRAGWVADTLADAGLVLARWQSEVPPADIAERMSSFVMRAQGLSHWTDTGRNAFQMEMSGLFAANAGRKIDDIDDIDEPLRTLLRNKNISDDDWRAFTDPETMFRAGNGATFASPIYWREATTMDPSKADDLFLKLQALLEEQTEFAVPTQSLWARAHVEADAIPGTIDYEIRKSGLMVKSFAMTFTVDQISRIMSMNGWQQRALYGFDLAAGSTVLGATSLLIADLINGRDPSDMTKPMFWAEAMAKGGGFGVIGDIVATGESSWGGGYGSWVAGPGFQLMDDVWRLSVGNAIELMGGQETKAGREFVRFLKRYTPGSDLPYAGLAIDRLVWSSLQRLLDPEAEEAFTMAARRNEKDGGSPGWWLPGSPAPGRAPDVMNALGR
;
A
#
# COMPACT_ATOMS: atom_id res chain seq x y z
N MET A 1 -6.08 -27.64 -52.01
CA MET A 1 -6.05 -28.32 -50.70
C MET A 1 -6.42 -27.28 -49.66
N SER A 2 -7.48 -27.50 -48.89
CA SER A 2 -7.96 -26.49 -47.93
C SER A 2 -7.01 -26.38 -46.73
N PHE A 3 -7.06 -25.26 -46.01
CA PHE A 3 -6.33 -25.10 -44.75
C PHE A 3 -6.72 -26.17 -43.73
N ALA A 4 -8.01 -26.50 -43.66
CA ALA A 4 -8.53 -27.54 -42.78
C ALA A 4 -7.93 -28.92 -43.08
N ASP A 5 -7.80 -29.30 -44.37
CA ASP A 5 -7.17 -30.56 -44.78
C ASP A 5 -5.68 -30.60 -44.43
N CYS A 6 -4.98 -29.48 -44.59
CA CYS A 6 -3.57 -29.35 -44.25
C CYS A 6 -3.33 -29.54 -42.75
N VAL A 7 -4.13 -28.88 -41.90
CA VAL A 7 -4.08 -29.06 -40.45
C VAL A 7 -4.48 -30.48 -40.05
N GLY A 8 -5.50 -31.05 -40.70
CA GLY A 8 -5.96 -32.41 -40.43
C GLY A 8 -4.89 -33.47 -40.74
N ARG A 9 -4.11 -33.29 -41.82
CA ARG A 9 -2.95 -34.14 -42.10
C ARG A 9 -1.84 -33.94 -41.08
N ALA A 10 -1.51 -32.68 -40.73
CA ALA A 10 -0.48 -32.41 -39.72
C ALA A 10 -0.80 -33.04 -38.35
N VAL A 11 -2.08 -33.13 -37.97
CA VAL A 11 -2.50 -33.87 -36.76
C VAL A 11 -2.30 -35.38 -36.93
N LYS A 12 -2.73 -35.95 -38.07
CA LYS A 12 -2.59 -37.39 -38.36
C LYS A 12 -1.13 -37.84 -38.43
N ASP A 13 -0.27 -36.99 -38.98
CA ASP A 13 1.16 -37.24 -39.17
C ASP A 13 1.98 -36.97 -37.89
N GLY A 14 1.34 -36.55 -36.79
CA GLY A 14 1.99 -36.31 -35.50
C GLY A 14 2.79 -35.00 -35.41
N HIS A 15 2.65 -34.11 -36.40
CA HIS A 15 3.33 -32.80 -36.40
C HIS A 15 2.68 -31.77 -35.45
N THR A 16 1.42 -31.97 -35.06
CA THR A 16 0.73 -31.14 -34.05
C THR A 16 -0.25 -31.97 -33.22
N ASP A 17 -0.52 -31.51 -32.00
CA ASP A 17 -1.57 -32.07 -31.13
C ASP A 17 -2.98 -31.85 -31.73
N ALA A 18 -3.88 -32.81 -31.49
CA ALA A 18 -5.25 -32.81 -31.97
C ALA A 18 -6.09 -31.63 -31.43
N GLY A 19 -5.82 -31.19 -30.19
CA GLY A 19 -6.47 -30.01 -29.60
C GLY A 19 -6.12 -28.72 -30.34
N ARG A 20 -4.83 -28.47 -30.57
CA ARG A 20 -4.33 -27.33 -31.38
C ARG A 20 -4.86 -27.38 -32.81
N GLY A 21 -4.89 -28.57 -33.42
CA GLY A 21 -5.43 -28.75 -34.77
C GLY A 21 -6.91 -28.36 -34.86
N LYS A 22 -7.74 -28.87 -33.95
CA LYS A 22 -9.17 -28.51 -33.87
C LYS A 22 -9.37 -27.01 -33.64
N ARG A 23 -8.58 -26.40 -32.76
CA ARG A 23 -8.63 -24.96 -32.50
C ARG A 23 -8.29 -24.16 -33.75
N ALA A 24 -7.21 -24.49 -34.45
CA ALA A 24 -6.81 -23.80 -35.68
C ALA A 24 -7.89 -23.91 -36.78
N GLN A 25 -8.53 -25.07 -36.91
CA GLN A 25 -9.65 -25.27 -37.83
C GLN A 25 -10.87 -24.44 -37.45
N ALA A 26 -11.23 -24.39 -36.17
CA ALA A 26 -12.34 -23.57 -35.67
C ALA A 26 -12.10 -22.07 -35.92
N MET A 27 -10.89 -21.58 -35.61
CA MET A 27 -10.48 -20.19 -35.88
C MET A 27 -10.57 -19.86 -37.37
N TRP A 28 -10.11 -20.78 -38.23
CA TRP A 28 -10.15 -20.59 -39.68
C TRP A 28 -11.59 -20.51 -40.20
N SER A 29 -12.46 -21.43 -39.76
CA SER A 29 -13.87 -21.43 -40.16
C SER A 29 -14.55 -20.12 -39.77
N GLU A 30 -14.38 -19.70 -38.51
CA GLU A 30 -15.00 -18.48 -38.00
C GLU A 30 -14.51 -17.23 -38.73
N LEU A 31 -13.21 -17.13 -39.00
CA LEU A 31 -12.63 -16.03 -39.75
C LEU A 31 -13.08 -16.01 -41.21
N ALA A 32 -13.16 -17.17 -41.86
CA ALA A 32 -13.64 -17.29 -43.23
C ALA A 32 -15.10 -16.84 -43.34
N ASP A 33 -15.96 -17.31 -42.43
CA ASP A 33 -17.38 -16.92 -42.36
C ASP A 33 -17.52 -15.41 -42.10
N ARG A 34 -16.67 -14.85 -41.23
CA ARG A 34 -16.64 -13.41 -40.93
C ARG A 34 -16.25 -12.59 -42.17
N TYR A 35 -15.24 -13.03 -42.93
CA TYR A 35 -14.81 -12.33 -44.14
C TYR A 35 -15.83 -12.42 -45.27
N GLU A 36 -16.50 -13.57 -45.39
CA GLU A 36 -17.62 -13.74 -46.32
C GLU A 36 -18.78 -12.82 -45.96
N ALA A 37 -19.14 -12.72 -44.67
CA ALA A 37 -20.15 -11.77 -44.17
C ALA A 37 -19.77 -10.30 -44.41
N GLN A 38 -18.47 -9.98 -44.54
CA GLN A 38 -17.96 -8.66 -44.94
C GLN A 38 -17.97 -8.43 -46.46
N GLY A 39 -18.54 -9.35 -47.24
CA GLY A 39 -18.69 -9.24 -48.70
C GLY A 39 -17.48 -9.73 -49.50
N ARG A 40 -16.55 -10.47 -48.88
CA ARG A 40 -15.43 -11.09 -49.60
C ARG A 40 -15.89 -12.41 -50.27
N PRO A 41 -15.45 -12.68 -51.52
CA PRO A 41 -15.62 -14.01 -52.11
C PRO A 41 -15.03 -15.11 -51.22
N ARG A 42 -15.70 -16.28 -51.15
CA ARG A 42 -15.35 -17.36 -50.21
C ARG A 42 -13.90 -17.83 -50.34
N ASP A 43 -13.39 -17.93 -51.55
CA ASP A 43 -12.00 -18.30 -51.85
C ASP A 43 -10.99 -17.29 -51.27
N VAL A 44 -11.27 -15.99 -51.39
CA VAL A 44 -10.45 -14.92 -50.82
C VAL A 44 -10.57 -14.89 -49.30
N ALA A 45 -11.79 -15.07 -48.77
CA ALA A 45 -12.07 -15.13 -47.34
C ALA A 45 -11.30 -16.27 -46.65
N GLU A 46 -11.31 -17.46 -47.24
CA GLU A 46 -10.60 -18.64 -46.72
C GLU A 46 -9.07 -18.48 -46.75
N ALA A 47 -8.54 -17.82 -47.79
CA ALA A 47 -7.11 -17.52 -47.90
C ALA A 47 -6.65 -16.50 -46.84
N LEU A 48 -7.40 -15.40 -46.67
CA LEU A 48 -7.14 -14.39 -45.64
C LEU A 48 -7.22 -15.00 -44.23
N ALA A 49 -8.26 -15.81 -43.98
CA ALA A 49 -8.42 -16.52 -42.73
C ALA A 49 -7.22 -17.44 -42.43
N ALA A 50 -6.71 -18.16 -43.43
CA ALA A 50 -5.54 -19.03 -43.25
C ALA A 50 -4.27 -18.24 -42.87
N GLU A 51 -4.00 -17.11 -43.53
CA GLU A 51 -2.87 -16.24 -43.20
C GLU A 51 -2.98 -15.66 -41.78
N ASP A 52 -4.17 -15.23 -41.40
CA ASP A 52 -4.41 -14.64 -40.08
C ASP A 52 -4.31 -15.67 -38.95
N VAL A 53 -4.87 -16.87 -39.13
CA VAL A 53 -4.70 -17.97 -38.17
C VAL A 53 -3.20 -18.31 -38.02
N LYS A 54 -2.45 -18.38 -39.12
CA LYS A 54 -1.00 -18.61 -39.06
C LYS A 54 -0.28 -17.51 -38.29
N ARG A 55 -0.63 -16.24 -38.51
CA ARG A 55 -0.04 -15.09 -37.80
C ARG A 55 -0.38 -15.12 -36.31
N ALA A 56 -1.64 -15.39 -35.96
CA ALA A 56 -2.11 -15.48 -34.57
C ALA A 56 -1.40 -16.62 -33.81
N LEU A 57 -1.33 -17.82 -34.39
CA LEU A 57 -0.65 -18.96 -33.77
C LEU A 57 0.86 -18.73 -33.64
N LYS A 58 1.50 -18.06 -34.61
CA LYS A 58 2.92 -17.69 -34.54
C LYS A 58 3.18 -16.69 -33.41
N LYS A 59 2.32 -15.68 -33.24
CA LYS A 59 2.36 -14.71 -32.13
C LYS A 59 2.21 -15.44 -30.78
N GLU A 60 1.18 -16.27 -30.63
CA GLU A 60 0.93 -17.05 -29.40
C GLU A 60 2.12 -17.97 -29.04
N ALA A 61 2.74 -18.61 -30.03
CA ALA A 61 3.93 -19.44 -29.81
C ALA A 61 5.15 -18.61 -29.38
N GLY A 62 5.34 -17.42 -29.96
CA GLY A 62 6.38 -16.48 -29.57
C GLY A 62 6.21 -15.98 -28.14
N ASP A 63 4.99 -15.59 -27.79
CA ASP A 63 4.61 -15.11 -26.47
C ASP A 63 4.86 -16.19 -25.40
N LYS A 64 4.41 -17.42 -25.65
CA LYS A 64 4.68 -18.57 -24.75
C LYS A 64 6.17 -18.85 -24.60
N ARG A 65 6.94 -18.77 -25.70
CA ARG A 65 8.40 -18.96 -25.66
C ARG A 65 9.08 -17.89 -24.82
N HIS A 66 8.70 -16.63 -24.98
CA HIS A 66 9.22 -15.50 -24.21
C HIS A 66 8.98 -15.68 -22.71
N THR A 67 7.73 -15.91 -22.32
CA THR A 67 7.36 -16.15 -20.92
C THR A 67 8.08 -17.37 -20.34
N TYR A 68 8.22 -18.46 -21.10
CA TYR A 68 8.91 -19.66 -20.66
C TYR A 68 10.42 -19.45 -20.43
N ILE A 69 11.11 -18.74 -21.33
CA ILE A 69 12.54 -18.40 -21.15
C ILE A 69 12.74 -17.57 -19.88
N LYS A 70 11.86 -16.59 -19.65
CA LYS A 70 11.92 -15.74 -18.45
C LYS A 70 11.65 -16.54 -17.18
N GLN A 71 10.68 -17.46 -17.21
CA GLN A 71 10.43 -18.40 -16.12
C GLN A 71 11.66 -19.27 -15.79
N LEU A 72 12.37 -19.80 -16.80
CA LEU A 72 13.59 -20.58 -16.58
C LEU A 72 14.70 -19.75 -15.90
N ASN A 73 14.86 -18.48 -16.28
CA ASN A 73 15.83 -17.58 -15.65
C ASN A 73 15.47 -17.30 -14.18
N VAL A 74 14.18 -17.14 -13.88
CA VAL A 74 13.70 -17.00 -12.50
C VAL A 74 14.00 -18.26 -11.70
N MET A 75 13.70 -19.46 -12.24
CA MET A 75 13.97 -20.72 -11.55
C MET A 75 15.44 -20.87 -11.18
N ARG A 76 16.36 -20.59 -12.12
CA ARG A 76 17.81 -20.61 -11.85
C ARG A 76 18.24 -19.60 -10.79
N ARG A 77 17.61 -18.42 -10.76
CA ARG A 77 17.89 -17.41 -9.73
C ARG A 77 17.42 -17.87 -8.36
N LEU A 78 16.22 -18.44 -8.26
CA LEU A 78 15.68 -18.98 -7.01
C LEU A 78 16.54 -20.12 -6.48
N GLU A 79 17.06 -20.98 -7.37
CA GLU A 79 18.05 -22.02 -7.02
C GLU A 79 19.34 -21.40 -6.47
N ALA A 80 19.92 -20.42 -7.17
CA ALA A 80 21.12 -19.72 -6.71
C ALA A 80 20.91 -18.98 -5.38
N GLU A 81 19.74 -18.38 -5.16
CA GLU A 81 19.38 -17.71 -3.91
C GLU A 81 19.30 -18.70 -2.74
N VAL A 82 18.65 -19.85 -2.94
CA VAL A 82 18.62 -20.94 -1.95
C VAL A 82 20.02 -21.52 -1.72
N ASP A 83 20.85 -21.54 -2.76
CA ASP A 83 22.23 -22.00 -2.66
C ASP A 83 23.13 -21.09 -1.82
N GLN A 84 22.93 -19.79 -1.94
CA GLN A 84 23.75 -18.77 -1.29
C GLN A 84 23.11 -18.24 0.01
N ALA A 85 21.92 -18.72 0.38
CA ALA A 85 21.21 -18.28 1.57
C ALA A 85 22.03 -18.55 2.83
N LYS A 86 22.24 -17.50 3.64
CA LYS A 86 22.85 -17.63 4.98
C LYS A 86 21.86 -18.22 5.97
N ASP A 87 20.57 -17.96 5.78
CA ASP A 87 19.49 -18.51 6.59
C ASP A 87 18.33 -18.98 5.69
N LEU A 88 18.22 -20.30 5.53
CA LEU A 88 17.15 -20.91 4.74
C LEU A 88 15.76 -20.73 5.36
N ALA A 89 15.65 -20.59 6.69
CA ALA A 89 14.35 -20.50 7.36
C ALA A 89 13.65 -19.17 7.04
N THR A 90 14.38 -18.06 7.04
CA THR A 90 13.81 -16.72 6.84
C THR A 90 13.92 -16.21 5.39
N LEU A 91 14.45 -17.02 4.47
CA LEU A 91 14.66 -16.63 3.06
C LEU A 91 13.38 -16.10 2.40
N ALA A 92 12.27 -16.84 2.54
CA ALA A 92 11.00 -16.48 1.91
C ALA A 92 10.39 -15.18 2.46
N THR A 93 10.41 -15.00 3.78
CA THR A 93 9.87 -13.80 4.43
C THR A 93 10.70 -12.56 4.13
N ASN A 94 12.04 -12.67 4.22
CA ASN A 94 12.97 -11.59 3.91
C ASN A 94 12.92 -11.15 2.44
N LYS A 95 12.66 -12.10 1.52
CA LYS A 95 12.49 -11.79 0.09
C LYS A 95 11.22 -10.98 -0.16
N ILE A 96 10.14 -11.21 0.59
CA ILE A 96 8.91 -10.43 0.43
C ILE A 96 9.06 -9.04 1.07
N GLU A 97 9.40 -8.99 2.35
CA GLU A 97 9.62 -7.74 3.10
C GLU A 97 10.96 -7.81 3.83
N HIS A 98 11.77 -6.76 3.67
CA HIS A 98 13.09 -6.74 4.29
C HIS A 98 12.97 -6.62 5.81
N MET A 99 13.59 -7.57 6.50
CA MET A 99 13.77 -7.55 7.94
C MET A 99 15.24 -7.32 8.24
N ALA A 100 15.57 -6.35 9.10
CA ALA A 100 16.95 -6.09 9.49
C ALA A 100 17.64 -7.33 10.10
N ALA A 101 16.88 -8.16 10.85
CA ALA A 101 17.36 -9.44 11.38
C ALA A 101 17.69 -10.48 10.29
N GLY A 102 17.22 -10.26 9.06
CA GLY A 102 17.42 -11.17 7.95
C GLY A 102 18.88 -11.25 7.54
N ALA A 103 19.46 -12.44 7.62
CA ALA A 103 20.85 -12.68 7.24
C ALA A 103 21.07 -12.73 5.71
N ASN A 104 19.99 -12.81 4.92
CA ASN A 104 20.08 -13.04 3.48
C ASN A 104 20.24 -11.72 2.70
N PRO A 105 21.28 -11.58 1.86
CA PRO A 105 21.50 -10.39 1.04
C PRO A 105 20.52 -10.36 -0.14
N THR A 106 19.28 -9.95 0.13
CA THR A 106 18.20 -9.91 -0.85
C THR A 106 17.54 -8.53 -0.86
N THR A 107 17.06 -8.13 -2.04
CA THR A 107 16.26 -6.92 -2.21
C THR A 107 14.80 -7.29 -2.10
N SER A 108 14.08 -6.72 -1.14
CA SER A 108 12.71 -7.13 -0.87
C SER A 108 11.74 -6.75 -1.99
N LEU A 109 10.69 -7.54 -2.19
CA LEU A 109 9.61 -7.22 -3.15
C LEU A 109 8.94 -5.90 -2.79
N VAL A 110 8.68 -5.66 -1.49
CA VAL A 110 8.07 -4.42 -1.01
C VAL A 110 8.96 -3.22 -1.32
N GLY A 111 10.26 -3.30 -1.03
CA GLY A 111 11.20 -2.21 -1.33
C GLY A 111 11.26 -1.89 -2.82
N GLN A 112 11.36 -2.92 -3.67
CA GLN A 112 11.37 -2.75 -5.12
C GLN A 112 10.04 -2.18 -5.66
N ALA A 113 8.90 -2.67 -5.17
CA ALA A 113 7.59 -2.21 -5.59
C ALA A 113 7.37 -0.75 -5.19
N ASN A 114 7.74 -0.37 -3.96
CA ASN A 114 7.71 1.02 -3.51
C ASN A 114 8.65 1.92 -4.33
N GLY A 115 9.83 1.41 -4.71
CA GLY A 115 10.74 2.14 -5.60
C GLY A 115 10.13 2.44 -6.98
N LEU A 116 9.50 1.44 -7.63
CA LEU A 116 8.78 1.67 -8.89
C LEU A 116 7.60 2.62 -8.72
N ARG A 117 6.83 2.51 -7.63
CA ARG A 117 5.73 3.45 -7.34
C ARG A 117 6.23 4.88 -7.30
N ARG A 118 7.32 5.16 -6.58
CA ARG A 118 7.92 6.50 -6.51
C ARG A 118 8.39 6.99 -7.87
N MET A 119 9.04 6.15 -8.68
CA MET A 119 9.44 6.50 -10.03
C MET A 119 8.23 6.87 -10.90
N PHE A 120 7.16 6.07 -10.85
CA PHE A 120 5.93 6.36 -11.59
C PHE A 120 5.25 7.64 -11.09
N HIS A 121 5.22 7.87 -9.78
CA HIS A 121 4.70 9.12 -9.21
C HIS A 121 5.52 10.34 -9.64
N HIS A 122 6.86 10.24 -9.63
CA HIS A 122 7.73 11.33 -10.07
C HIS A 122 7.42 11.75 -11.51
N ARG A 123 7.26 10.79 -12.43
CA ARG A 123 6.91 11.07 -13.83
C ARG A 123 5.47 11.56 -14.04
N LEU A 124 4.63 11.43 -13.01
CA LEU A 124 3.27 11.98 -12.93
C LEU A 124 3.21 13.26 -12.09
N ALA A 125 4.34 13.88 -11.73
CA ALA A 125 4.38 15.01 -10.79
C ALA A 125 3.43 16.15 -11.16
N ASP A 126 3.33 16.53 -12.43
CA ASP A 126 2.43 17.61 -12.88
C ASP A 126 0.95 17.27 -12.64
N LEU A 127 0.55 16.03 -12.95
CA LEU A 127 -0.79 15.51 -12.68
C LEU A 127 -1.07 15.52 -11.16
N LEU A 128 -0.09 15.09 -10.36
CA LEU A 128 -0.19 15.02 -8.90
C LEU A 128 -0.30 16.42 -8.27
N VAL A 129 0.52 17.37 -8.69
CA VAL A 129 0.50 18.74 -8.16
C VAL A 129 -0.85 19.40 -8.44
N ARG A 130 -1.36 19.26 -9.68
CA ARG A 130 -2.57 19.94 -10.12
C ARG A 130 -3.86 19.28 -9.67
N HIS A 131 -3.91 17.95 -9.62
CA HIS A 131 -5.13 17.18 -9.36
C HIS A 131 -5.11 16.34 -8.07
N SER A 132 -4.09 16.49 -7.22
CA SER A 132 -4.12 15.92 -5.86
C SER A 132 -5.35 16.35 -5.05
N ARG A 133 -5.67 15.60 -4.01
CA ARG A 133 -6.76 15.93 -3.11
C ARG A 133 -6.46 17.19 -2.29
N ASP A 134 -7.47 18.00 -2.03
CA ASP A 134 -7.45 19.09 -1.06
C ASP A 134 -7.60 18.57 0.38
N LEU A 135 -7.58 19.48 1.37
CA LEU A 135 -7.77 19.11 2.78
C LEU A 135 -9.09 18.37 3.01
N LYS A 136 -10.17 18.76 2.30
CA LYS A 136 -11.50 18.16 2.38
C LYS A 136 -11.59 16.80 1.66
N GLY A 137 -10.55 16.39 0.94
CA GLY A 137 -10.49 15.14 0.19
C GLY A 137 -11.08 15.23 -1.21
N ASN A 138 -11.45 16.43 -1.67
CA ASN A 138 -11.92 16.66 -3.02
C ASN A 138 -10.73 16.78 -3.97
N ILE A 139 -10.90 16.35 -5.21
CA ILE A 139 -9.90 16.55 -6.26
C ILE A 139 -9.79 18.03 -6.59
N LYS A 140 -8.55 18.54 -6.67
CA LYS A 140 -8.27 19.88 -7.21
C LYS A 140 -8.45 19.90 -8.72
N ASP A 141 -8.99 21.00 -9.24
CA ASP A 141 -9.25 21.20 -10.67
C ASP A 141 -9.93 19.98 -11.34
N PRO A 142 -11.15 19.59 -10.91
CA PRO A 142 -11.83 18.43 -11.45
C PRO A 142 -12.17 18.60 -12.95
N ALA A 143 -12.39 19.83 -13.42
CA ALA A 143 -12.65 20.12 -14.83
C ALA A 143 -11.40 19.87 -15.69
N GLY A 144 -10.22 20.35 -15.27
CA GLY A 144 -8.96 20.04 -15.93
C GLY A 144 -8.66 18.55 -15.93
N LEU A 145 -8.99 17.83 -14.85
CA LEU A 145 -8.85 16.37 -14.83
C LEU A 145 -9.75 15.70 -15.88
N MET A 146 -10.99 16.16 -16.07
CA MET A 146 -11.84 15.62 -17.15
C MET A 146 -11.25 15.89 -18.53
N ASN A 147 -10.63 17.05 -18.74
CA ASN A 147 -9.91 17.32 -19.98
C ASN A 147 -8.75 16.33 -20.19
N VAL A 148 -7.97 16.01 -19.14
CA VAL A 148 -6.94 14.97 -19.21
C VAL A 148 -7.53 13.62 -19.62
N VAL A 149 -8.69 13.23 -19.05
CA VAL A 149 -9.36 11.96 -19.42
C VAL A 149 -9.80 11.95 -20.89
N ARG A 150 -10.33 13.07 -21.39
CA ARG A 150 -10.72 13.23 -22.80
C ARG A 150 -9.52 13.12 -23.73
N GLU A 151 -8.45 13.85 -23.45
CA GLU A 151 -7.19 13.76 -24.20
C GLU A 151 -6.61 12.34 -24.17
N LEU A 152 -6.71 11.63 -23.04
CA LEU A 152 -6.31 10.23 -22.93
C LEU A 152 -7.11 9.29 -23.84
N HIS A 153 -8.40 9.57 -24.08
CA HIS A 153 -9.26 8.84 -25.02
C HIS A 153 -9.11 9.32 -26.48
N GLY A 154 -8.23 10.30 -26.75
CA GLY A 154 -8.00 10.84 -28.09
C GLY A 154 -8.95 11.97 -28.49
N GLU A 155 -9.75 12.48 -27.55
CA GLU A 155 -10.64 13.62 -27.76
C GLU A 155 -9.86 14.92 -27.48
N SER A 156 -9.70 15.77 -28.50
CA SER A 156 -9.01 17.05 -28.34
C SER A 156 -9.87 18.06 -27.58
N THR A 157 -9.33 18.59 -26.50
CA THR A 157 -9.99 19.53 -25.58
C THR A 157 -9.52 20.97 -25.78
N GLY A 158 -8.39 21.18 -26.46
CA GLY A 158 -7.76 22.48 -26.63
C GLY A 158 -6.99 22.98 -25.40
N ASP A 159 -6.93 22.21 -24.30
CA ASP A 159 -6.15 22.53 -23.11
C ASP A 159 -4.72 21.97 -23.23
N ALA A 160 -3.75 22.84 -23.48
CA ALA A 160 -2.35 22.47 -23.66
C ALA A 160 -1.76 21.77 -22.43
N ALA A 161 -2.20 22.11 -21.22
CA ALA A 161 -1.73 21.46 -20.01
C ALA A 161 -2.36 20.08 -19.84
N ALA A 162 -3.65 19.92 -20.18
CA ALA A 162 -4.29 18.61 -20.21
C ALA A 162 -3.63 17.67 -21.23
N LEU A 163 -3.28 18.17 -22.41
CA LEU A 163 -2.55 17.43 -23.44
C LEU A 163 -1.14 17.02 -22.99
N ALA A 164 -0.40 17.92 -22.32
CA ALA A 164 0.91 17.59 -21.78
C ALA A 164 0.81 16.50 -20.69
N MET A 165 -0.15 16.62 -19.76
CA MET A 165 -0.37 15.62 -18.71
C MET A 165 -0.84 14.28 -19.27
N SER A 166 -1.72 14.26 -20.29
CA SER A 166 -2.17 13.03 -20.93
C SER A 166 -1.01 12.30 -21.61
N LYS A 167 -0.09 13.04 -22.23
CA LYS A 167 1.15 12.48 -22.79
C LYS A 167 2.02 11.85 -21.71
N SER A 168 2.27 12.53 -20.59
CA SER A 168 3.04 11.97 -19.46
C SER A 168 2.40 10.69 -18.92
N VAL A 169 1.07 10.65 -18.78
CA VAL A 169 0.35 9.44 -18.35
C VAL A 169 0.53 8.29 -19.36
N ARG A 170 0.41 8.56 -20.66
CA ARG A 170 0.63 7.55 -21.72
C ARG A 170 2.05 7.01 -21.71
N ASP A 171 3.04 7.88 -21.56
CA ASP A 171 4.46 7.50 -21.51
C ASP A 171 4.73 6.62 -20.29
N VAL A 172 4.20 6.98 -19.12
CA VAL A 172 4.30 6.15 -17.90
C VAL A 172 3.63 4.78 -18.08
N PHE A 173 2.43 4.71 -18.66
CA PHE A 173 1.75 3.43 -18.94
C PHE A 173 2.51 2.58 -19.96
N LYS A 174 3.14 3.21 -20.96
CA LYS A 174 3.99 2.52 -21.94
C LYS A 174 5.21 1.92 -21.28
N ASP A 175 5.83 2.64 -20.35
CA ASP A 175 7.02 2.14 -19.65
C ASP A 175 6.67 1.06 -18.62
N MET A 176 5.57 1.19 -17.89
CA MET A 176 5.03 0.09 -17.06
C MET A 176 4.82 -1.19 -17.88
N ARG A 177 4.23 -1.06 -19.08
CA ARG A 177 4.00 -2.19 -20.00
C ARG A 177 5.32 -2.81 -20.45
N ARG A 178 6.31 -1.99 -20.83
CA ARG A 178 7.63 -2.46 -21.26
C ARG A 178 8.32 -3.24 -20.15
N MET A 179 8.40 -2.67 -18.94
CA MET A 179 8.96 -3.32 -17.76
C MET A 179 8.24 -4.65 -17.44
N PHE A 180 6.91 -4.68 -17.54
CA PHE A 180 6.14 -5.89 -17.34
C PHE A 180 6.45 -6.97 -18.40
N ASN A 181 6.57 -6.57 -19.67
CA ASN A 181 6.92 -7.50 -20.74
C ASN A 181 8.36 -8.01 -20.60
N GLU A 182 9.31 -7.15 -20.24
CA GLU A 182 10.71 -7.51 -20.00
C GLU A 182 10.86 -8.50 -18.83
N ALA A 183 9.98 -8.40 -17.83
CA ALA A 183 9.90 -9.32 -16.71
C ALA A 183 9.34 -10.72 -17.08
N GLY A 184 8.74 -10.88 -18.26
CA GLY A 184 8.16 -12.15 -18.75
C GLY A 184 6.67 -12.08 -19.06
N GLY A 185 6.09 -10.90 -18.97
CA GLY A 185 4.71 -10.62 -19.32
C GLY A 185 4.51 -10.48 -20.82
N VAL A 186 3.23 -10.46 -21.22
CA VAL A 186 2.81 -10.28 -22.60
C VAL A 186 1.60 -9.36 -22.61
N ILE A 187 1.86 -8.06 -22.71
CA ILE A 187 0.85 -7.01 -22.85
C ILE A 187 1.09 -6.28 -24.17
N GLY A 188 0.08 -6.30 -25.04
CA GLY A 188 0.06 -5.56 -26.30
C GLY A 188 0.10 -4.05 -26.10
N GLU A 189 0.64 -3.33 -27.08
CA GLU A 189 0.56 -1.87 -27.13
C GLU A 189 -0.81 -1.44 -27.67
N LEU A 190 -1.36 -0.38 -27.09
CA LEU A 190 -2.63 0.20 -27.45
C LEU A 190 -2.43 1.72 -27.43
N ASP A 191 -2.49 2.37 -28.59
CA ASP A 191 -2.16 3.79 -28.75
C ASP A 191 -3.18 4.72 -28.06
N ASP A 192 -4.39 4.23 -27.81
CA ASP A 192 -5.56 4.98 -27.35
C ASP A 192 -6.33 4.27 -26.22
N TRP A 193 -5.63 3.50 -25.37
CA TRP A 193 -6.26 2.71 -24.30
C TRP A 193 -7.13 3.53 -23.32
N GLY A 194 -6.96 4.85 -23.25
CA GLY A 194 -7.70 5.71 -22.34
C GLY A 194 -7.24 5.52 -20.91
N LEU A 195 -8.02 4.79 -20.10
CA LEU A 195 -7.74 4.57 -18.69
C LEU A 195 -8.00 3.12 -18.22
N PRO A 196 -7.22 2.64 -17.22
CA PRO A 196 -7.48 1.39 -16.52
C PRO A 196 -8.82 1.41 -15.78
N HIS A 197 -9.46 0.25 -15.70
CA HIS A 197 -10.69 0.04 -14.95
C HIS A 197 -10.42 -0.66 -13.63
N VAL A 198 -11.07 -0.19 -12.56
CA VAL A 198 -11.17 -0.93 -11.29
C VAL A 198 -12.64 -1.14 -10.99
N HIS A 199 -13.08 -2.39 -11.00
CA HIS A 199 -14.48 -2.73 -10.83
C HIS A 199 -14.88 -2.81 -9.36
N ASN A 200 -15.98 -2.15 -9.00
CA ASN A 200 -16.65 -2.35 -7.74
C ASN A 200 -17.48 -3.64 -7.80
N ARG A 201 -16.88 -4.74 -7.31
CA ARG A 201 -17.52 -6.06 -7.28
C ARG A 201 -18.89 -6.03 -6.61
N LEU A 202 -19.05 -5.29 -5.50
CA LEU A 202 -20.32 -5.20 -4.78
C LEU A 202 -21.40 -4.52 -5.64
N ALA A 203 -21.08 -3.42 -6.31
CA ALA A 203 -22.03 -2.72 -7.19
C ALA A 203 -22.47 -3.59 -8.37
N ILE A 204 -21.52 -4.25 -9.03
CA ILE A 204 -21.78 -5.13 -10.19
C ILE A 204 -22.61 -6.35 -9.77
N THR A 205 -22.21 -7.04 -8.71
CA THR A 205 -22.93 -8.24 -8.25
C THR A 205 -24.31 -7.92 -7.68
N SER A 206 -24.51 -6.73 -7.13
CA SER A 206 -25.82 -6.26 -6.65
C SER A 206 -26.75 -5.87 -7.79
N ALA A 207 -26.21 -5.31 -8.89
CA ALA A 207 -26.99 -4.98 -10.09
C ALA A 207 -27.42 -6.22 -10.88
N GLY A 208 -26.62 -7.29 -10.82
CA GLY A 208 -26.83 -8.51 -11.59
C GLY A 208 -26.39 -8.36 -13.06
N PHE A 209 -26.18 -9.50 -13.73
CA PHE A 209 -25.66 -9.52 -15.10
C PHE A 209 -26.54 -8.76 -16.09
N ASP A 210 -27.87 -8.93 -16.05
CA ASP A 210 -28.77 -8.35 -17.06
C ASP A 210 -28.83 -6.83 -16.98
N THR A 211 -28.69 -6.26 -15.78
CA THR A 211 -28.61 -4.80 -15.60
C THR A 211 -27.25 -4.28 -16.01
N TRP A 212 -26.18 -4.91 -15.53
CA TRP A 212 -24.82 -4.49 -15.81
C TRP A 212 -24.47 -4.58 -17.30
N SER A 213 -24.84 -5.68 -17.97
CA SER A 213 -24.59 -5.88 -19.41
C SER A 213 -25.31 -4.84 -20.25
N ARG A 214 -26.59 -4.53 -19.97
CA ARG A 214 -27.32 -3.47 -20.69
C ARG A 214 -26.70 -2.09 -20.52
N GLN A 215 -26.16 -1.78 -19.33
CA GLN A 215 -25.58 -0.45 -19.06
C GLN A 215 -24.19 -0.28 -19.68
N ILE A 216 -23.47 -1.36 -19.98
CA ILE A 216 -22.13 -1.30 -20.57
C ILE A 216 -22.11 -1.56 -22.09
N ASP A 217 -23.07 -2.34 -22.63
CA ASP A 217 -23.07 -2.83 -24.01
C ASP A 217 -22.98 -1.71 -25.07
N ASP A 218 -23.68 -0.59 -24.84
CA ASP A 218 -23.68 0.57 -25.73
C ASP A 218 -22.48 1.50 -25.52
N ARG A 219 -21.77 1.37 -24.40
CA ARG A 219 -20.63 2.21 -24.02
C ARG A 219 -19.29 1.66 -24.53
N ILE A 220 -19.28 0.39 -24.98
CA ILE A 220 -18.06 -0.32 -25.40
C ILE A 220 -17.74 -0.09 -26.88
N ALA A 221 -16.48 0.18 -27.15
CA ALA A 221 -15.88 0.23 -28.48
C ALA A 221 -15.49 -1.18 -28.96
N TRP A 222 -16.47 -1.96 -29.42
CA TRP A 222 -16.28 -3.36 -29.88
C TRP A 222 -15.22 -3.54 -30.98
N HIS A 223 -15.01 -2.51 -31.80
CA HIS A 223 -13.98 -2.50 -32.85
C HIS A 223 -12.55 -2.38 -32.33
N ARG A 224 -12.36 -2.03 -31.05
CA ARG A 224 -11.04 -1.93 -30.39
C ARG A 224 -10.69 -3.16 -29.56
N ILE A 225 -11.66 -4.05 -29.35
CA ILE A 225 -11.47 -5.25 -28.52
C ILE A 225 -11.01 -6.42 -29.41
N GLU A 226 -9.80 -6.92 -29.16
CA GLU A 226 -9.28 -8.14 -29.80
C GLU A 226 -10.01 -9.38 -29.25
N ASP A 227 -10.64 -10.12 -30.15
CA ASP A 227 -11.18 -11.44 -29.89
C ASP A 227 -10.03 -12.45 -29.84
N LYS A 228 -9.78 -13.04 -28.67
CA LYS A 228 -8.70 -14.00 -28.42
C LYS A 228 -8.81 -15.28 -29.25
N MET A 229 -10.00 -15.62 -29.71
CA MET A 229 -10.18 -16.78 -30.57
C MET A 229 -9.61 -16.47 -31.96
N THR A 230 -9.88 -15.28 -32.50
CA THR A 230 -9.56 -14.96 -33.89
C THR A 230 -8.33 -14.07 -34.08
N GLY A 231 -7.84 -13.43 -33.01
CA GLY A 231 -6.76 -12.44 -33.05
C GLY A 231 -7.13 -11.15 -33.79
N LYS A 232 -8.43 -10.87 -33.93
CA LYS A 232 -9.00 -9.72 -34.64
C LYS A 232 -10.00 -8.96 -33.79
N PRO A 233 -10.31 -7.70 -34.13
CA PRO A 233 -11.43 -6.99 -33.52
C PRO A 233 -12.75 -7.79 -33.57
N PHE A 234 -13.55 -7.68 -32.51
CA PHE A 234 -14.89 -8.27 -32.47
C PHE A 234 -15.81 -7.74 -33.57
N ALA A 235 -15.62 -6.50 -33.99
CA ALA A 235 -16.38 -5.87 -35.08
C ALA A 235 -15.54 -4.86 -35.86
N SER A 236 -16.02 -4.47 -37.03
CA SER A 236 -15.52 -3.28 -37.74
C SER A 236 -16.00 -2.00 -37.06
N GLU A 237 -15.33 -0.88 -37.34
CA GLU A 237 -15.71 0.43 -36.80
C GLU A 237 -17.19 0.75 -37.08
N GLY A 238 -17.91 1.22 -36.07
CA GLY A 238 -19.35 1.52 -36.14
C GLY A 238 -20.29 0.31 -36.11
N GLN A 239 -19.79 -0.93 -36.12
CA GLN A 239 -20.61 -2.14 -36.01
C GLN A 239 -20.52 -2.78 -34.62
N LYS A 240 -21.58 -3.52 -34.24
CA LYS A 240 -21.61 -4.35 -33.03
C LYS A 240 -21.62 -5.83 -33.42
N PRO A 241 -20.89 -6.69 -32.69
CA PRO A 241 -20.98 -8.12 -32.92
C PRO A 241 -22.38 -8.65 -32.56
N PRO A 242 -22.75 -9.85 -33.04
CA PRO A 242 -24.04 -10.46 -32.74
C PRO A 242 -24.33 -10.50 -31.23
N LEU A 243 -25.60 -10.36 -30.84
CA LEU A 243 -26.02 -10.27 -29.43
C LEU A 243 -25.49 -11.45 -28.59
N GLU A 244 -25.50 -12.66 -29.12
CA GLU A 244 -24.99 -13.85 -28.44
C GLU A 244 -23.50 -13.76 -28.11
N VAL A 245 -22.70 -13.21 -29.03
CA VAL A 245 -21.25 -13.00 -28.83
C VAL A 245 -21.02 -11.95 -27.76
N ARG A 246 -21.78 -10.84 -27.80
CA ARG A 246 -21.73 -9.77 -26.79
C ARG A 246 -22.07 -10.28 -25.41
N GLN A 247 -23.19 -10.98 -25.28
CA GLN A 247 -23.63 -11.53 -24.00
C GLN A 247 -22.65 -12.56 -23.45
N ARG A 248 -22.12 -13.46 -24.28
CA ARG A 248 -21.12 -14.45 -23.86
C ARG A 248 -19.85 -13.76 -23.34
N PHE A 249 -19.32 -12.81 -24.10
CA PHE A 249 -18.12 -12.06 -23.73
C PHE A 249 -18.31 -11.26 -22.43
N LEU A 250 -19.41 -10.51 -22.33
CA LEU A 250 -19.73 -9.77 -21.10
C LEU A 250 -19.97 -10.71 -19.92
N ARG A 251 -20.57 -11.89 -20.14
CA ARG A 251 -20.82 -12.86 -19.08
C ARG A 251 -19.52 -13.45 -18.52
N GLU A 252 -18.55 -13.74 -19.37
CA GLU A 252 -17.22 -14.15 -18.95
C GLU A 252 -16.57 -13.08 -18.05
N ILE A 253 -16.66 -11.81 -18.42
CA ILE A 253 -16.15 -10.69 -17.60
C ILE A 253 -16.91 -10.60 -16.27
N TYR A 254 -18.25 -10.64 -16.30
CA TYR A 254 -19.07 -10.58 -15.11
C TYR A 254 -18.75 -11.71 -14.13
N ASP A 255 -18.66 -12.95 -14.62
CA ASP A 255 -18.39 -14.12 -13.78
C ASP A 255 -16.97 -14.05 -13.19
N ASN A 256 -15.99 -13.58 -13.95
CA ASN A 256 -14.63 -13.33 -13.45
C ASN A 256 -14.60 -12.28 -12.34
N ILE A 257 -15.46 -11.25 -12.39
CA ILE A 257 -15.60 -10.23 -11.33
C ILE A 257 -16.37 -10.80 -10.14
N ALA A 258 -17.47 -11.51 -10.39
CA ALA A 258 -18.41 -11.96 -9.37
C ALA A 258 -17.85 -13.14 -8.55
N PHE A 259 -17.25 -14.13 -9.20
CA PHE A 259 -16.82 -15.40 -8.60
C PHE A 259 -15.30 -15.56 -8.54
N GLY A 260 -14.56 -14.67 -9.22
CA GLY A 260 -13.12 -14.80 -9.39
C GLY A 260 -12.75 -15.57 -10.66
N ARG A 261 -11.50 -15.42 -11.08
CA ARG A 261 -10.97 -16.02 -12.31
C ARG A 261 -10.94 -17.54 -12.22
N ASP A 262 -11.18 -18.22 -13.35
CA ASP A 262 -11.23 -19.68 -13.52
C ASP A 262 -12.41 -20.39 -12.84
N SER A 263 -13.42 -19.67 -12.31
CA SER A 263 -14.61 -20.25 -11.66
C SER A 263 -15.44 -21.17 -12.58
N GLN A 264 -15.28 -21.04 -13.89
CA GLN A 264 -16.03 -21.79 -14.89
C GLN A 264 -15.36 -23.10 -15.33
N THR A 265 -14.10 -23.34 -14.96
CA THR A 265 -13.37 -24.54 -15.38
C THR A 265 -12.95 -25.40 -14.19
N ALA A 266 -13.74 -26.43 -13.89
CA ALA A 266 -13.33 -27.47 -12.96
C ALA A 266 -12.34 -28.40 -13.66
N VAL A 267 -11.05 -28.29 -13.32
CA VAL A 267 -10.00 -29.15 -13.84
C VAL A 267 -9.34 -29.88 -12.67
N TYR A 268 -9.47 -31.20 -12.65
CA TYR A 268 -8.82 -32.04 -11.64
C TYR A 268 -7.29 -31.91 -11.74
N GLY A 269 -6.61 -31.68 -10.62
CA GLY A 269 -5.14 -31.58 -10.56
C GLY A 269 -4.55 -30.27 -11.09
N ARG A 270 -5.37 -29.25 -11.39
CA ARG A 270 -4.87 -27.91 -11.71
C ARG A 270 -4.24 -27.31 -10.45
N VAL A 271 -2.94 -27.04 -10.50
CA VAL A 271 -2.26 -26.37 -9.39
C VAL A 271 -2.90 -24.99 -9.20
N GLU A 272 -3.40 -24.72 -8.00
CA GLU A 272 -3.94 -23.40 -7.63
C GLU A 272 -2.79 -22.37 -7.65
N GLY A 273 -2.59 -21.74 -8.80
CA GLY A 273 -1.62 -20.68 -9.02
C GLY A 273 -2.14 -19.76 -10.11
N LYS A 274 -2.43 -18.50 -9.76
CA LYS A 274 -3.00 -17.53 -10.69
C LYS A 274 -1.90 -17.10 -11.65
N ASN A 275 -1.99 -17.46 -12.94
CA ASN A 275 -1.05 -16.95 -13.93
C ASN A 275 -1.24 -15.43 -14.08
N LEU A 276 -0.28 -14.66 -13.56
CA LEU A 276 -0.26 -13.21 -13.53
C LEU A 276 -0.25 -12.62 -14.95
N VAL A 277 0.42 -13.28 -15.89
CA VAL A 277 0.51 -12.85 -17.29
C VAL A 277 -0.85 -12.88 -17.95
N ASN A 278 -1.56 -14.00 -17.82
CA ASN A 278 -2.94 -14.11 -18.31
C ASN A 278 -3.85 -13.11 -17.61
N LYS A 279 -3.64 -12.88 -16.30
CA LYS A 279 -4.40 -11.90 -15.53
C LYS A 279 -4.33 -10.50 -16.11
N MET A 280 -3.14 -10.10 -16.54
CA MET A 280 -2.88 -8.76 -17.04
C MET A 280 -3.32 -8.54 -18.47
N ALA A 281 -3.08 -9.50 -19.36
CA ALA A 281 -3.60 -9.45 -20.73
C ALA A 281 -5.13 -9.27 -20.76
N GLU A 282 -5.83 -9.84 -19.77
CA GLU A 282 -7.30 -9.77 -19.65
C GLU A 282 -7.84 -8.54 -18.93
N SER A 283 -7.01 -7.83 -18.16
CA SER A 283 -7.45 -6.67 -17.39
C SER A 283 -7.71 -5.41 -18.25
N ARG A 284 -7.30 -5.46 -19.53
CA ARG A 284 -7.33 -4.33 -20.47
C ARG A 284 -8.30 -4.55 -21.63
N VAL A 285 -9.26 -5.47 -21.48
CA VAL A 285 -10.11 -5.92 -22.61
C VAL A 285 -11.31 -4.99 -22.83
N LEU A 286 -11.76 -4.25 -21.81
CA LEU A 286 -12.83 -3.27 -21.98
C LEU A 286 -12.29 -1.95 -22.52
N HIS A 287 -12.79 -1.55 -23.69
CA HIS A 287 -12.52 -0.26 -24.33
C HIS A 287 -13.83 0.53 -24.45
N PHE A 288 -13.82 1.80 -24.07
CA PHE A 288 -15.01 2.66 -24.11
C PHE A 288 -15.01 3.51 -25.39
N ASN A 289 -16.21 3.86 -25.88
CA ASN A 289 -16.37 4.69 -27.08
C ASN A 289 -15.84 6.10 -26.86
N THR A 290 -16.13 6.69 -25.70
CA THR A 290 -15.76 8.05 -25.32
C THR A 290 -15.25 8.12 -23.88
N ALA A 291 -14.58 9.22 -23.54
CA ALA A 291 -14.21 9.51 -22.16
C ALA A 291 -15.44 9.65 -21.25
N ASP A 292 -16.52 10.26 -21.74
CA ASP A 292 -17.76 10.45 -20.96
C ASP A 292 -18.45 9.09 -20.66
N ASP A 293 -18.40 8.14 -21.61
CA ASP A 293 -18.88 6.76 -21.40
C ASP A 293 -18.09 6.03 -20.31
N TRP A 294 -16.75 6.19 -20.33
CA TRP A 294 -15.86 5.67 -19.30
C TRP A 294 -16.19 6.26 -17.94
N ILE A 295 -16.36 7.59 -17.86
CA ILE A 295 -16.66 8.31 -16.61
C ILE A 295 -18.00 7.85 -16.05
N ALA A 296 -19.03 7.76 -16.90
CA ALA A 296 -20.35 7.29 -16.51
C ALA A 296 -20.28 5.85 -15.99
N TYR A 297 -19.55 4.96 -16.67
CA TYR A 297 -19.38 3.58 -16.20
C TYR A 297 -18.63 3.50 -14.88
N ASN A 298 -17.55 4.27 -14.74
CA ASN A 298 -16.74 4.28 -13.52
C ASN A 298 -17.52 4.85 -12.32
N LYS A 299 -18.46 5.78 -12.55
CA LYS A 299 -19.37 6.28 -11.50
C LYS A 299 -20.31 5.18 -10.98
N ASP A 300 -20.86 4.36 -11.87
CA ASP A 300 -21.85 3.34 -11.52
C ASP A 300 -21.20 2.05 -10.98
N PHE A 301 -20.10 1.62 -11.61
CA PHE A 301 -19.48 0.30 -11.39
C PHE A 301 -17.98 0.34 -11.12
N GLY A 302 -17.38 1.52 -11.08
CA GLY A 302 -15.96 1.70 -10.80
C GLY A 302 -15.65 1.93 -9.32
N THR A 303 -14.38 2.12 -9.00
CA THR A 303 -13.94 2.60 -7.69
C THR A 303 -13.14 3.90 -7.84
N GLY A 304 -13.51 4.92 -7.07
CA GLY A 304 -12.81 6.21 -7.07
C GLY A 304 -13.02 7.04 -8.35
N ASN A 305 -12.20 8.08 -8.48
CA ASN A 305 -12.21 9.03 -9.60
C ASN A 305 -11.05 8.72 -10.59
N PRO A 306 -10.98 9.35 -11.77
CA PRO A 306 -9.94 9.06 -12.76
C PRO A 306 -8.51 9.17 -12.21
N TYR A 307 -8.26 10.16 -11.35
CA TYR A 307 -6.97 10.31 -10.67
C TYR A 307 -6.63 9.06 -9.85
N ALA A 308 -7.57 8.60 -9.00
CA ALA A 308 -7.38 7.38 -8.21
C ALA A 308 -7.17 6.14 -9.10
N SER A 309 -7.82 6.06 -10.27
CA SER A 309 -7.62 4.95 -11.22
C SER A 309 -6.22 4.92 -11.82
N ILE A 310 -5.65 6.09 -12.17
CA ILE A 310 -4.26 6.21 -12.67
C ILE A 310 -3.27 5.74 -11.59
N ILE A 311 -3.39 6.28 -10.38
CA ILE A 311 -2.47 5.95 -9.27
C ILE A 311 -2.60 4.48 -8.86
N ALA A 312 -3.83 3.96 -8.74
CA ALA A 312 -4.05 2.56 -8.40
C ALA A 312 -3.52 1.61 -9.48
N HIS A 313 -3.56 2.00 -10.77
CA HIS A 313 -2.92 1.23 -11.83
C HIS A 313 -1.39 1.25 -11.71
N ALA A 314 -0.80 2.41 -11.42
CA ALA A 314 0.63 2.52 -11.18
C ALA A 314 1.10 1.63 -10.03
N HIS A 315 0.36 1.62 -8.91
CA HIS A 315 0.66 0.76 -7.76
C HIS A 315 0.59 -0.72 -8.11
N ARG A 316 -0.49 -1.15 -8.77
CA ARG A 316 -0.65 -2.55 -9.20
C ARG A 316 0.44 -2.97 -10.18
N MET A 317 0.76 -2.14 -11.16
CA MET A 317 1.82 -2.44 -12.13
C MET A 317 3.17 -2.60 -11.43
N ALA A 318 3.50 -1.73 -10.47
CA ALA A 318 4.73 -1.84 -9.69
C ALA A 318 4.83 -3.20 -8.96
N ASP A 319 3.79 -3.60 -8.22
CA ASP A 319 3.77 -4.89 -7.53
C ASP A 319 3.92 -6.07 -8.50
N GLN A 320 3.21 -6.01 -9.63
CA GLN A 320 3.17 -7.10 -10.60
C GLN A 320 4.46 -7.23 -11.40
N ILE A 321 5.09 -6.12 -11.78
CA ILE A 321 6.40 -6.11 -12.43
C ILE A 321 7.42 -6.81 -11.51
N VAL A 322 7.47 -6.40 -10.25
CA VAL A 322 8.44 -6.95 -9.28
C VAL A 322 8.17 -8.43 -8.99
N GLN A 323 6.92 -8.82 -8.75
CA GLN A 323 6.57 -10.23 -8.55
C GLN A 323 6.91 -11.09 -9.77
N LEU A 324 6.68 -10.58 -10.99
CA LEU A 324 7.01 -11.29 -12.22
C LEU A 324 8.53 -11.42 -12.41
N ARG A 325 9.30 -10.38 -12.06
CA ARG A 325 10.78 -10.40 -12.09
C ARG A 325 11.37 -11.41 -11.10
N GLU A 326 10.77 -11.55 -9.93
CA GLU A 326 11.34 -12.28 -8.78
C GLU A 326 10.82 -13.71 -8.61
N TYR A 327 9.55 -13.96 -8.95
CA TYR A 327 8.90 -15.27 -8.82
C TYR A 327 8.32 -15.80 -10.14
N GLY A 328 8.34 -15.01 -11.21
CA GLY A 328 7.92 -15.46 -12.53
C GLY A 328 6.39 -15.38 -12.74
N PRO A 329 5.87 -16.03 -13.80
CA PRO A 329 4.49 -15.86 -14.28
C PRO A 329 3.40 -16.21 -13.27
N SER A 330 3.72 -17.03 -12.28
CA SER A 330 2.83 -17.39 -11.19
C SER A 330 3.58 -17.20 -9.86
N PRO A 331 3.48 -16.02 -9.22
CA PRO A 331 4.27 -15.69 -8.04
C PRO A 331 4.13 -16.70 -6.89
N GLU A 332 2.93 -17.23 -6.67
CA GLU A 332 2.70 -18.25 -5.63
C GLU A 332 3.42 -19.57 -5.93
N LEU A 333 3.52 -19.96 -7.21
CA LEU A 333 4.27 -21.15 -7.62
C LEU A 333 5.78 -20.92 -7.55
N GLY A 334 6.25 -19.70 -7.85
CA GLY A 334 7.65 -19.33 -7.66
C GLY A 334 8.07 -19.39 -6.20
N LEU A 335 7.23 -18.87 -5.30
CA LEU A 335 7.43 -18.97 -3.86
C LEU A 335 7.43 -20.42 -3.38
N ASP A 336 6.49 -21.25 -3.85
CA ASP A 336 6.45 -22.68 -3.52
C ASP A 336 7.67 -23.44 -4.05
N TYR A 337 8.16 -23.10 -5.25
CA TYR A 337 9.39 -23.67 -5.78
C TYR A 337 10.60 -23.33 -4.91
N GLN A 338 10.71 -22.08 -4.44
CA GLN A 338 11.74 -21.68 -3.49
C GLN A 338 11.67 -22.49 -2.17
N ARG A 339 10.46 -22.71 -1.66
CA ARG A 339 10.23 -23.59 -0.49
C ARG A 339 10.71 -25.01 -0.76
N GLN A 340 10.33 -25.61 -1.90
CA GLN A 340 10.72 -26.98 -2.24
C GLN A 340 12.24 -27.14 -2.32
N LEU A 341 12.94 -26.15 -2.91
CA LEU A 341 14.41 -26.13 -2.95
C LEU A 341 15.02 -26.04 -1.55
N ALA A 342 14.52 -25.14 -0.70
CA ALA A 342 15.00 -24.98 0.68
C ALA A 342 14.75 -26.24 1.53
N LEU A 343 13.57 -26.86 1.40
CA LEU A 343 13.24 -28.11 2.08
C LEU A 343 14.07 -29.28 1.60
N LYS A 344 14.35 -29.36 0.29
CA LYS A 344 15.24 -30.38 -0.26
C LYS A 344 16.60 -30.30 0.43
N LYS A 345 17.19 -29.11 0.53
CA LYS A 345 18.47 -28.92 1.24
C LYS A 345 18.41 -29.29 2.72
N ALA A 346 17.38 -28.83 3.43
CA ALA A 346 17.23 -29.15 4.86
C ALA A 346 17.11 -30.67 5.09
N ARG A 347 16.36 -31.37 4.23
CA ARG A 347 16.19 -32.83 4.29
C ARG A 347 17.45 -33.59 3.89
N GLU A 348 18.18 -33.13 2.87
CA GLU A 348 19.48 -33.69 2.49
C GLU A 348 20.52 -33.53 3.61
N ALA A 349 20.44 -32.45 4.38
CA ALA A 349 21.24 -32.24 5.58
C ALA A 349 20.74 -33.01 6.83
N GLY A 350 19.56 -33.64 6.77
CA GLY A 350 18.93 -34.33 7.90
C GLY A 350 18.41 -33.41 9.03
N ASP A 351 18.21 -32.12 8.76
CA ASP A 351 17.77 -31.13 9.76
C ASP A 351 16.24 -30.96 9.72
N GLU A 352 15.54 -31.80 10.48
CA GLU A 352 14.07 -31.75 10.60
C GLU A 352 13.57 -30.46 11.26
N ALA A 353 14.35 -29.89 12.20
CA ALA A 353 13.98 -28.64 12.87
C ALA A 353 14.02 -27.46 11.90
N LEU A 354 15.05 -27.39 11.06
CA LEU A 354 15.14 -26.41 9.98
C LEU A 354 14.01 -26.59 8.97
N ALA A 355 13.71 -27.83 8.56
CA ALA A 355 12.59 -28.10 7.67
C ALA A 355 11.25 -27.61 8.24
N GLY A 356 11.00 -27.83 9.53
CA GLY A 356 9.82 -27.30 10.23
C GLY A 356 9.77 -25.77 10.24
N LYS A 357 10.91 -25.10 10.48
CA LYS A 357 11.01 -23.63 10.44
C LYS A 357 10.79 -23.07 9.03
N ILE A 358 11.29 -23.74 8.00
CA ILE A 358 11.06 -23.35 6.59
C ILE A 358 9.57 -23.40 6.27
N GLU A 359 8.86 -24.46 6.65
CA GLU A 359 7.42 -24.56 6.41
C GLU A 359 6.63 -23.46 7.13
N GLN A 360 6.93 -23.21 8.42
CA GLN A 360 6.26 -22.15 9.18
C GLN A 360 6.46 -20.76 8.56
N ASN A 361 7.70 -20.42 8.21
CA ASN A 361 8.01 -19.16 7.54
C ASN A 361 7.44 -19.07 6.13
N PHE A 362 7.35 -20.18 5.40
CA PHE A 362 6.69 -20.22 4.10
C PHE A 362 5.19 -19.94 4.20
N VAL A 363 4.49 -20.52 5.17
CA VAL A 363 3.07 -20.21 5.41
C VAL A 363 2.90 -18.72 5.68
N HIS A 364 3.81 -18.14 6.48
CA HIS A 364 3.80 -16.71 6.76
C HIS A 364 4.10 -15.86 5.50
N ALA A 365 5.14 -16.21 4.73
CA ALA A 365 5.49 -15.56 3.47
C ALA A 365 4.33 -15.62 2.46
N SER A 366 3.68 -16.77 2.33
CA SER A 366 2.51 -16.95 1.46
C SER A 366 1.34 -16.03 1.85
N ARG A 367 1.15 -15.79 3.15
CA ARG A 367 0.17 -14.82 3.67
C ARG A 367 0.58 -13.38 3.32
N MET A 368 1.85 -13.01 3.51
CA MET A 368 2.38 -11.70 3.14
C MET A 368 2.17 -11.40 1.65
N LEU A 369 2.53 -12.35 0.77
CA LEU A 369 2.35 -12.23 -0.69
C LEU A 369 0.87 -12.08 -1.07
N ARG A 370 -0.03 -12.82 -0.39
CA ARG A 370 -1.48 -12.72 -0.60
C ARG A 370 -2.03 -11.36 -0.19
N ILE A 371 -1.57 -10.81 0.94
CA ILE A 371 -1.95 -9.48 1.42
C ILE A 371 -1.47 -8.41 0.43
N GLN A 372 -0.22 -8.50 -0.04
CA GLN A 372 0.30 -7.61 -1.09
C GLN A 372 -0.55 -7.67 -2.37
N ASN A 373 -1.07 -8.85 -2.71
CA ASN A 373 -1.95 -9.07 -3.86
C ASN A 373 -3.43 -8.69 -3.67
N GLY A 374 -3.76 -7.98 -2.58
CA GLY A 374 -5.10 -7.44 -2.31
C GLY A 374 -5.95 -8.26 -1.33
N GLY A 375 -5.34 -9.21 -0.61
CA GLY A 375 -5.98 -9.94 0.49
C GLY A 375 -7.03 -10.97 0.04
N ILE A 376 -7.71 -11.56 1.04
CA ILE A 376 -8.82 -12.49 0.80
C ILE A 376 -10.06 -11.66 0.45
N GLN A 377 -10.84 -12.12 -0.52
CA GLN A 377 -12.07 -11.43 -0.91
C GLN A 377 -13.29 -12.09 -0.25
N PRO A 378 -14.36 -11.34 0.06
CA PRO A 378 -15.60 -11.93 0.57
C PRO A 378 -16.12 -13.05 -0.35
N ALA A 379 -16.56 -14.16 0.24
CA ALA A 379 -17.04 -15.32 -0.53
C ALA A 379 -18.51 -15.17 -0.98
N SER A 380 -19.27 -14.25 -0.38
CA SER A 380 -20.67 -14.00 -0.71
C SER A 380 -21.04 -12.51 -0.67
N LEU A 381 -22.17 -12.15 -1.29
CA LEU A 381 -22.70 -10.79 -1.27
C LEU A 381 -22.97 -10.30 0.16
N ARG A 382 -23.54 -11.16 1.02
CA ARG A 382 -23.82 -10.84 2.42
C ARG A 382 -22.54 -10.54 3.20
N GLN A 383 -21.50 -11.36 3.02
CA GLN A 383 -20.19 -11.10 3.62
C GLN A 383 -19.58 -9.80 3.10
N ALA A 384 -19.71 -9.49 1.80
CA ALA A 384 -19.23 -8.23 1.25
C ALA A 384 -19.95 -7.01 1.86
N GLN A 385 -21.26 -7.10 2.13
CA GLN A 385 -22.02 -6.05 2.81
C GLN A 385 -21.58 -5.88 4.28
N ILE A 386 -21.41 -6.98 5.02
CA ILE A 386 -20.91 -6.96 6.40
C ILE A 386 -19.50 -6.37 6.45
N ALA A 387 -18.60 -6.83 5.58
CA ALA A 387 -17.25 -6.32 5.47
C ALA A 387 -17.22 -4.82 5.15
N ARG A 388 -18.08 -4.34 4.24
CA ARG A 388 -18.21 -2.91 3.93
C ARG A 388 -18.72 -2.12 5.14
N PHE A 389 -19.68 -2.64 5.90
CA PHE A 389 -20.17 -2.00 7.12
C PHE A 389 -19.05 -1.85 8.15
N PHE A 390 -18.35 -2.94 8.49
CA PHE A 390 -17.28 -2.91 9.47
C PHE A 390 -16.04 -2.12 9.00
N SER A 391 -15.73 -2.15 7.70
CA SER A 391 -14.73 -1.26 7.08
C SER A 391 -15.12 0.21 7.30
N SER A 392 -16.36 0.59 7.01
CA SER A 392 -16.86 1.95 7.22
C SER A 392 -16.86 2.35 8.70
N LEU A 393 -17.24 1.43 9.58
CA LEU A 393 -17.21 1.64 11.03
C LEU A 393 -15.78 1.87 11.53
N ARG A 394 -14.81 1.07 11.07
CA ARG A 394 -13.38 1.26 11.36
C ARG A 394 -12.87 2.62 10.93
N HIS A 395 -13.23 3.06 9.71
CA HIS A 395 -12.88 4.41 9.23
C HIS A 395 -13.49 5.51 10.12
N PHE A 396 -14.76 5.38 10.50
CA PHE A 396 -15.42 6.30 11.41
C PHE A 396 -14.76 6.34 12.79
N LEU A 397 -14.50 5.18 13.40
CA LEU A 397 -13.83 5.07 14.70
C LEU A 397 -12.40 5.61 14.66
N THR A 398 -11.67 5.37 13.56
CA THR A 398 -10.34 5.96 13.34
C THR A 398 -10.42 7.48 13.32
N ALA A 399 -11.39 8.05 12.60
CA ALA A 399 -11.60 9.49 12.52
C ALA A 399 -11.95 10.10 13.87
N ALA A 400 -12.70 9.37 14.71
CA ALA A 400 -13.08 9.81 16.04
C ALA A 400 -11.97 9.66 17.09
N MET A 401 -11.16 8.61 17.01
CA MET A 401 -10.20 8.27 18.08
C MET A 401 -8.76 8.69 17.81
N LEU A 402 -8.37 8.91 16.56
CA LEU A 402 -6.99 9.24 16.17
C LEU A 402 -6.81 10.70 15.77
N ASP A 403 -7.67 11.61 16.20
CA ASP A 403 -7.56 13.04 15.88
C ASP A 403 -6.39 13.76 16.55
N ARG A 404 -5.74 13.11 17.53
CA ARG A 404 -4.49 13.58 18.20
C ARG A 404 -3.25 12.72 17.92
N ALA A 405 -3.34 11.79 16.97
CA ALA A 405 -2.27 10.82 16.70
C ALA A 405 -0.93 11.47 16.28
N VAL A 406 -0.95 12.68 15.70
CA VAL A 406 0.26 13.47 15.37
C VAL A 406 1.18 13.74 16.58
N ILE A 407 0.64 13.78 17.80
CA ILE A 407 1.44 14.01 19.02
C ILE A 407 2.18 12.73 19.43
N ALA A 408 1.59 11.57 19.15
CA ALA A 408 2.25 10.29 19.36
C ALA A 408 3.38 10.09 18.35
N SER A 409 3.22 10.49 17.07
CA SER A 409 4.26 10.37 16.04
C SER A 409 5.49 11.26 16.26
N LEU A 410 5.53 12.09 17.31
CA LEU A 410 6.76 12.76 17.73
C LEU A 410 7.81 11.75 18.19
N SER A 411 7.41 10.57 18.69
CA SER A 411 8.33 9.50 19.07
C SER A 411 9.12 8.95 17.88
N ASP A 412 8.63 9.10 16.65
CA ASP A 412 9.31 8.67 15.42
C ASP A 412 10.64 9.43 15.20
N ALA A 413 10.82 10.59 15.83
CA ALA A 413 12.09 11.31 15.80
C ALA A 413 13.25 10.49 16.37
N ASN A 414 13.00 9.64 17.39
CA ASN A 414 14.05 8.75 17.91
C ASN A 414 14.36 7.62 16.92
N SER A 415 13.35 7.01 16.29
CA SER A 415 13.56 6.00 15.25
C SER A 415 14.36 6.56 14.09
N MET A 416 14.03 7.77 13.64
CA MET A 416 14.77 8.48 12.60
C MET A 416 16.23 8.72 12.99
N ARG A 417 16.47 9.16 14.23
CA ARG A 417 17.80 9.36 14.81
C ARG A 417 18.62 8.06 14.84
N MET A 418 18.01 6.98 15.30
CA MET A 418 18.64 5.67 15.41
C MET A 418 18.93 5.07 14.03
N ALA A 419 17.97 5.15 13.11
CA ALA A 419 18.15 4.73 11.72
C ALA A 419 19.29 5.50 11.04
N ALA A 420 19.38 6.82 11.26
CA ALA A 420 20.46 7.64 10.73
C ALA A 420 21.84 7.19 11.24
N ARG A 421 21.98 7.05 12.56
CA ARG A 421 23.22 6.56 13.19
C ARG A 421 23.62 5.18 12.66
N SER A 422 22.63 4.34 12.42
CA SER A 422 22.85 2.95 12.00
C SER A 422 23.40 2.78 10.59
N ILE A 423 23.34 3.83 9.76
CA ILE A 423 23.85 3.84 8.40
C ILE A 423 25.04 4.81 8.23
N GLY A 424 25.54 5.38 9.34
CA GLY A 424 26.65 6.34 9.33
C GLY A 424 26.23 7.80 9.06
N MET A 425 24.94 8.14 9.04
CA MET A 425 24.50 9.53 8.94
C MET A 425 24.64 10.28 10.27
N ASN A 426 24.76 11.60 10.20
CA ASN A 426 24.58 12.45 11.38
C ASN A 426 23.15 12.30 11.91
N PRO A 427 22.94 11.89 13.17
CA PRO A 427 21.62 11.61 13.74
C PRO A 427 20.69 12.84 13.82
N ALA A 428 21.23 14.05 13.78
CA ALA A 428 20.44 15.28 13.86
C ALA A 428 19.93 15.77 12.48
N ASN A 429 20.65 15.46 11.40
CA ASN A 429 20.36 16.03 10.07
C ASN A 429 18.97 15.67 9.54
N PRO A 430 18.49 14.41 9.61
CA PRO A 430 17.16 14.06 9.09
C PRO A 430 16.04 14.83 9.79
N PHE A 431 16.15 15.02 11.11
CA PHE A 431 15.15 15.79 11.85
C PHE A 431 15.19 17.29 11.51
N GLN A 432 16.39 17.87 11.36
CA GLN A 432 16.54 19.26 10.90
C GLN A 432 15.96 19.46 9.50
N ARG A 433 16.24 18.52 8.59
CA ARG A 433 15.67 18.50 7.24
C ARG A 433 14.16 18.39 7.28
N HIS A 434 13.62 17.51 8.11
CA HIS A 434 12.19 17.35 8.32
C HIS A 434 11.53 18.67 8.73
N MET A 435 12.11 19.40 9.69
CA MET A 435 11.61 20.72 10.10
C MET A 435 11.70 21.76 8.97
N SER A 436 12.76 21.71 8.16
CA SER A 436 12.90 22.61 7.01
C SER A 436 11.85 22.36 5.93
N LEU A 437 11.47 21.10 5.67
CA LEU A 437 10.46 20.76 4.66
C LEU A 437 9.04 21.14 5.10
N ILE A 438 8.77 21.14 6.40
CA ILE A 438 7.49 21.60 6.96
C ILE A 438 7.37 23.13 6.85
N THR A 439 8.47 23.85 7.08
CA THR A 439 8.45 25.32 7.24
C THR A 439 8.80 26.11 5.99
N SER A 440 9.52 25.53 5.01
CA SER A 440 10.02 26.22 3.82
C SER A 440 9.39 25.71 2.52
N GLY A 441 8.76 26.61 1.76
CA GLY A 441 8.21 26.31 0.43
C GLY A 441 9.28 26.01 -0.63
N MET A 442 10.45 26.66 -0.55
CA MET A 442 11.56 26.46 -1.48
C MET A 442 12.14 25.05 -1.37
N ALA A 443 12.34 24.56 -0.14
CA ALA A 443 12.82 23.20 0.10
C ALA A 443 11.85 22.15 -0.48
N ARG A 444 10.55 22.43 -0.45
CA ARG A 444 9.52 21.56 -1.01
C ARG A 444 9.53 21.54 -2.54
N GLU A 445 9.73 22.69 -3.20
CA GLU A 445 9.83 22.77 -4.65
C GLU A 445 11.08 22.05 -5.18
N GLU A 446 12.22 22.23 -4.51
CA GLU A 446 13.44 21.47 -4.82
C GLU A 446 13.24 19.97 -4.64
N ALA A 447 12.60 19.56 -3.54
CA ALA A 447 12.34 18.15 -3.27
C ALA A 447 11.32 17.54 -4.25
N LEU A 448 10.40 18.35 -4.79
CA LEU A 448 9.52 17.93 -5.87
C LEU A 448 10.31 17.71 -7.17
N ARG A 449 11.21 18.64 -7.54
CA ARG A 449 12.07 18.51 -8.73
C ARG A 449 13.00 17.30 -8.66
N ALA A 450 13.49 16.96 -7.48
CA ALA A 450 14.30 15.76 -7.24
C ALA A 450 13.47 14.46 -7.11
N GLY A 451 12.14 14.55 -7.15
CA GLY A 451 11.23 13.41 -7.16
C GLY A 451 10.84 12.83 -5.80
N TRP A 452 11.29 13.40 -4.68
CA TRP A 452 10.98 12.88 -3.34
C TRP A 452 9.51 13.11 -2.93
N VAL A 453 8.93 14.27 -3.27
CA VAL A 453 7.60 14.69 -2.78
C VAL A 453 6.42 14.13 -3.60
N ALA A 454 6.68 13.55 -4.77
CA ALA A 454 5.60 13.08 -5.65
C ALA A 454 4.72 12.02 -4.97
N ASP A 455 5.33 11.12 -4.21
CA ASP A 455 4.65 10.05 -3.46
C ASP A 455 3.64 10.61 -2.45
N THR A 456 4.01 11.65 -1.69
CA THR A 456 3.13 12.38 -0.76
C THR A 456 1.86 12.90 -1.43
N LEU A 457 1.97 13.37 -2.68
CA LEU A 457 0.83 13.88 -3.43
C LEU A 457 -0.05 12.74 -3.97
N ALA A 458 0.56 11.64 -4.40
CA ALA A 458 -0.13 10.44 -4.86
C ALA A 458 -0.91 9.74 -3.74
N ASP A 459 -0.35 9.73 -2.52
CA ASP A 459 -0.81 8.92 -1.39
C ASP A 459 -1.74 9.62 -0.39
N ALA A 460 -2.13 10.88 -0.62
CA ALA A 460 -2.87 11.77 0.30
C ALA A 460 -4.26 11.30 0.81
N GLY A 461 -4.65 10.03 0.58
CA GLY A 461 -5.78 9.34 1.20
C GLY A 461 -5.64 7.80 1.32
N LEU A 462 -4.51 7.21 0.88
CA LEU A 462 -4.33 5.76 0.78
C LEU A 462 -3.64 5.12 2.00
N VAL A 463 -2.95 5.91 2.84
CA VAL A 463 -2.17 5.40 3.98
C VAL A 463 -3.06 4.63 4.99
N LEU A 464 -4.28 5.11 5.27
CA LEU A 464 -5.25 4.40 6.12
C LEU A 464 -5.92 3.22 5.39
N ALA A 465 -6.30 3.40 4.12
CA ALA A 465 -7.00 2.37 3.34
C ALA A 465 -6.18 1.08 3.21
N ARG A 466 -4.85 1.21 3.12
CA ARG A 466 -3.90 0.09 3.00
C ARG A 466 -3.95 -0.88 4.19
N TRP A 467 -4.24 -0.42 5.40
CA TRP A 467 -4.36 -1.26 6.61
C TRP A 467 -5.82 -1.65 6.92
N GLN A 468 -6.76 -0.74 6.66
CA GLN A 468 -8.13 -0.85 7.17
C GLN A 468 -9.11 -1.52 6.22
N SER A 469 -8.78 -1.66 4.93
CA SER A 469 -9.76 -2.05 3.91
C SER A 469 -9.25 -3.11 2.93
N GLU A 470 -9.66 -4.36 3.15
CA GLU A 470 -9.74 -5.38 2.08
C GLU A 470 -10.99 -5.17 1.22
N VAL A 471 -12.01 -4.51 1.78
CA VAL A 471 -13.24 -4.07 1.12
C VAL A 471 -13.37 -2.55 1.23
N PRO A 472 -13.60 -1.83 0.11
CA PRO A 472 -13.77 -0.39 0.13
C PRO A 472 -14.89 0.04 1.11
N PRO A 473 -14.63 1.01 2.00
CA PRO A 473 -15.65 1.55 2.90
C PRO A 473 -16.69 2.38 2.11
N ALA A 474 -17.71 2.87 2.80
CA ALA A 474 -18.56 3.92 2.25
C ALA A 474 -17.78 5.23 2.05
N ASP A 475 -17.98 5.89 0.91
CA ASP A 475 -17.28 7.13 0.52
C ASP A 475 -17.30 8.21 1.62
N ILE A 476 -18.41 8.35 2.34
CA ILE A 476 -18.52 9.36 3.40
C ILE A 476 -17.60 9.05 4.58
N ALA A 477 -17.44 7.76 4.94
CA ALA A 477 -16.57 7.33 6.02
C ALA A 477 -15.09 7.50 5.63
N GLU A 478 -14.73 7.15 4.39
CA GLU A 478 -13.38 7.37 3.84
C GLU A 478 -13.00 8.85 3.82
N ARG A 479 -13.90 9.71 3.32
CA ARG A 479 -13.65 11.15 3.23
C ARG A 479 -13.46 11.77 4.60
N MET A 480 -14.28 11.34 5.56
CA MET A 480 -14.24 11.79 6.94
C MET A 480 -12.93 11.38 7.64
N SER A 481 -12.56 10.10 7.59
CA SER A 481 -11.28 9.66 8.17
C SER A 481 -10.10 10.35 7.52
N SER A 482 -10.11 10.47 6.19
CA SER A 482 -9.06 11.14 5.44
C SER A 482 -8.97 12.63 5.77
N PHE A 483 -10.10 13.30 5.96
CA PHE A 483 -10.16 14.69 6.39
C PHE A 483 -9.53 14.87 7.77
N VAL A 484 -9.93 14.08 8.77
CA VAL A 484 -9.37 14.19 10.13
C VAL A 484 -7.85 13.96 10.11
N MET A 485 -7.37 12.94 9.39
CA MET A 485 -5.92 12.67 9.30
C MET A 485 -5.13 13.81 8.68
N ARG A 486 -5.67 14.45 7.62
CA ARG A 486 -5.04 15.65 7.03
C ARG A 486 -5.17 16.86 7.94
N ALA A 487 -6.33 17.04 8.57
CA ALA A 487 -6.62 18.16 9.44
C ALA A 487 -5.70 18.19 10.66
N GLN A 488 -5.35 17.04 11.24
CA GLN A 488 -4.38 16.97 12.35
C GLN A 488 -2.92 17.13 11.91
N GLY A 489 -2.62 17.10 10.61
CA GLY A 489 -1.26 17.24 10.07
C GLY A 489 -0.39 15.98 10.11
N LEU A 490 -0.90 14.84 10.60
CA LEU A 490 -0.15 13.59 10.72
C LEU A 490 0.39 13.09 9.37
N SER A 491 -0.45 13.08 8.33
CA SER A 491 0.01 12.65 6.99
C SER A 491 1.16 13.52 6.49
N HIS A 492 1.06 14.85 6.67
CA HIS A 492 2.13 15.77 6.28
C HIS A 492 3.41 15.56 7.11
N TRP A 493 3.27 15.33 8.42
CA TRP A 493 4.38 15.01 9.32
C TRP A 493 5.12 13.74 8.87
N THR A 494 4.41 12.61 8.77
CA THR A 494 4.99 11.33 8.35
C THR A 494 5.65 11.42 6.98
N ASP A 495 4.96 11.99 5.98
CA ASP A 495 5.45 12.05 4.61
C ASP A 495 6.70 12.94 4.47
N THR A 496 6.72 14.09 5.14
CA THR A 496 7.91 14.96 5.14
C THR A 496 9.07 14.35 5.92
N GLY A 497 8.80 13.54 6.96
CA GLY A 497 9.82 12.79 7.67
C GLY A 497 10.49 11.73 6.79
N ARG A 498 9.69 10.99 6.02
CA ARG A 498 10.20 10.02 5.03
C ARG A 498 11.05 10.71 3.96
N ASN A 499 10.55 11.80 3.38
CA ASN A 499 11.27 12.57 2.37
C ASN A 499 12.59 13.14 2.93
N ALA A 500 12.57 13.65 4.18
CA ALA A 500 13.76 14.17 4.83
C ALA A 500 14.84 13.10 5.01
N PHE A 501 14.46 11.90 5.46
CA PHE A 501 15.40 10.80 5.61
C PHE A 501 16.01 10.39 4.26
N GLN A 502 15.19 10.25 3.21
CA GLN A 502 15.67 9.94 1.86
C GLN A 502 16.62 11.01 1.31
N MET A 503 16.31 12.29 1.54
CA MET A 503 17.17 13.41 1.13
C MET A 503 18.54 13.36 1.78
N GLU A 504 18.60 13.15 3.09
CA GLU A 504 19.87 13.07 3.81
C GLU A 504 20.67 11.82 3.42
N MET A 505 19.99 10.71 3.13
CA MET A 505 20.64 9.49 2.64
C MET A 505 21.19 9.65 1.22
N SER A 506 20.46 10.32 0.32
CA SER A 506 20.97 10.73 -1.00
C SER A 506 22.14 11.71 -0.89
N GLY A 507 22.16 12.57 0.14
CA GLY A 507 23.29 13.43 0.46
C GLY A 507 24.51 12.63 0.93
N LEU A 508 24.31 11.62 1.79
CA LEU A 508 25.36 10.68 2.21
C LEU A 508 25.96 9.94 1.01
N PHE A 509 25.12 9.49 0.07
CA PHE A 509 25.60 8.83 -1.14
C PHE A 509 26.46 9.77 -2.00
N ALA A 510 26.02 11.02 -2.20
CA ALA A 510 26.80 12.02 -2.92
C ALA A 510 28.12 12.35 -2.21
N ALA A 511 28.14 12.42 -0.88
CA ALA A 511 29.35 12.67 -0.10
C ALA A 511 30.41 11.56 -0.21
N ASN A 512 29.97 10.33 -0.54
CA ASN A 512 30.84 9.17 -0.76
C ASN A 512 31.06 8.87 -2.26
N ALA A 513 30.71 9.80 -3.14
CA ALA A 513 30.97 9.68 -4.57
C ALA A 513 32.48 9.61 -4.87
N GLY A 514 32.87 8.79 -5.84
CA GLY A 514 34.27 8.59 -6.24
C GLY A 514 35.09 7.68 -5.32
N ARG A 515 34.53 7.23 -4.20
CA ARG A 515 35.14 6.26 -3.27
C ARG A 515 34.81 4.82 -3.65
N LYS A 516 35.65 3.85 -3.27
CA LYS A 516 35.41 2.42 -3.54
C LYS A 516 34.72 1.74 -2.36
N ILE A 517 33.80 0.80 -2.63
CA ILE A 517 33.14 -0.01 -1.60
C ILE A 517 34.13 -1.02 -1.01
N ASP A 518 35.06 -1.52 -1.82
CA ASP A 518 36.09 -2.48 -1.41
C ASP A 518 37.22 -1.90 -0.56
N ASP A 519 37.34 -0.57 -0.50
CA ASP A 519 38.35 0.10 0.31
C ASP A 519 37.78 0.45 1.70
N ILE A 520 38.44 -0.04 2.75
CA ILE A 520 38.04 0.14 4.17
C ILE A 520 38.25 1.57 4.64
N ASP A 521 39.21 2.28 4.06
CA ASP A 521 39.54 3.64 4.48
C ASP A 521 38.62 4.69 3.80
N ASP A 522 37.85 4.26 2.80
CA ASP A 522 37.06 5.10 1.92
C ASP A 522 35.59 5.22 2.36
N ILE A 523 34.90 4.09 2.61
CA ILE A 523 33.47 4.08 2.98
C ILE A 523 33.27 3.46 4.36
N ASP A 524 32.60 4.19 5.25
CA ASP A 524 32.26 3.73 6.59
C ASP A 524 31.53 2.36 6.56
N GLU A 525 31.92 1.49 7.50
CA GLU A 525 31.45 0.11 7.58
C GLU A 525 29.91 -0.07 7.49
N PRO A 526 29.08 0.77 8.15
CA PRO A 526 27.63 0.62 8.07
C PRO A 526 27.08 0.80 6.64
N LEU A 527 27.52 1.84 5.92
CA LEU A 527 27.08 2.11 4.56
C LEU A 527 27.59 1.02 3.60
N ARG A 528 28.86 0.63 3.75
CA ARG A 528 29.45 -0.45 2.97
C ARG A 528 28.68 -1.75 3.11
N THR A 529 28.34 -2.13 4.35
CA THR A 529 27.57 -3.35 4.62
C THR A 529 26.22 -3.32 3.93
N LEU A 530 25.52 -2.18 3.94
CA LEU A 530 24.24 -2.02 3.25
C LEU A 530 24.37 -2.18 1.73
N LEU A 531 25.36 -1.54 1.11
CA LEU A 531 25.60 -1.64 -0.33
C LEU A 531 25.94 -3.08 -0.75
N ARG A 532 26.78 -3.78 0.02
CA ARG A 532 27.11 -5.19 -0.22
C ARG A 532 25.91 -6.11 -0.06
N ASN A 533 25.08 -5.89 0.96
CA ASN A 533 23.88 -6.69 1.18
C ASN A 533 22.85 -6.54 0.04
N LYS A 534 22.97 -5.49 -0.78
CA LYS A 534 22.17 -5.28 -1.99
C LYS A 534 22.89 -5.67 -3.28
N ASN A 535 24.04 -6.33 -3.17
CA ASN A 535 24.86 -6.76 -4.30
C ASN A 535 25.21 -5.59 -5.24
N ILE A 536 25.53 -4.43 -4.67
CA ILE A 536 26.04 -3.27 -5.40
C ILE A 536 27.55 -3.44 -5.55
N SER A 537 28.04 -3.47 -6.79
CA SER A 537 29.47 -3.50 -7.09
C SER A 537 30.10 -2.10 -7.09
N ASP A 538 31.42 -2.03 -7.07
CA ASP A 538 32.17 -0.76 -7.21
C ASP A 538 31.82 -0.02 -8.51
N ASP A 539 31.60 -0.75 -9.60
CA ASP A 539 31.25 -0.15 -10.90
C ASP A 539 29.80 0.35 -10.90
N ASP A 540 28.88 -0.39 -10.26
CA ASP A 540 27.50 0.07 -10.06
C ASP A 540 27.48 1.36 -9.23
N TRP A 541 28.26 1.40 -8.15
CA TRP A 541 28.35 2.58 -7.29
C TRP A 541 28.94 3.78 -8.00
N ARG A 542 30.01 3.59 -8.79
CA ARG A 542 30.59 4.66 -9.60
C ARG A 542 29.61 5.18 -10.65
N ALA A 543 28.87 4.30 -11.31
CA ALA A 543 27.88 4.69 -12.30
C ALA A 543 26.67 5.42 -11.68
N PHE A 544 26.29 5.06 -10.46
CA PHE A 544 25.23 5.73 -9.72
C PHE A 544 25.66 7.10 -9.17
N THR A 545 26.90 7.19 -8.69
CA THR A 545 27.46 8.40 -8.08
C THR A 545 28.27 9.25 -9.05
N ASP A 546 27.92 9.23 -10.34
CA ASP A 546 28.51 10.14 -11.33
C ASP A 546 28.01 11.58 -11.10
N PRO A 547 28.91 12.57 -10.86
CA PRO A 547 28.55 13.97 -10.66
C PRO A 547 27.71 14.63 -11.76
N GLU A 548 27.72 14.10 -12.99
CA GLU A 548 26.89 14.55 -14.11
C GLU A 548 25.42 14.12 -13.98
N THR A 549 25.18 13.02 -13.25
CA THR A 549 23.85 12.43 -13.04
C THR A 549 23.28 12.72 -11.66
N MET A 550 23.99 13.48 -10.82
CA MET A 550 23.50 13.91 -9.51
C MET A 550 22.61 15.13 -9.61
N PHE A 551 21.62 15.18 -8.72
CA PHE A 551 20.80 16.37 -8.56
C PHE A 551 21.59 17.47 -7.84
N ARG A 552 21.58 18.69 -8.40
CA ARG A 552 22.18 19.88 -7.79
C ARG A 552 21.06 20.84 -7.36
N ALA A 553 20.94 21.05 -6.05
CA ALA A 553 19.99 22.00 -5.48
C ALA A 553 20.42 23.46 -5.75
N GLY A 554 19.50 24.41 -5.62
CA GLY A 554 19.76 25.83 -5.91
C GLY A 554 20.80 26.46 -4.97
N ASN A 555 21.01 25.87 -3.79
CA ASN A 555 22.04 26.25 -2.83
C ASN A 555 23.41 25.59 -3.09
N GLY A 556 23.57 24.82 -4.16
CA GLY A 556 24.80 24.11 -4.52
C GLY A 556 24.99 22.74 -3.88
N ALA A 557 24.06 22.27 -3.03
CA ALA A 557 24.12 20.92 -2.46
C ALA A 557 23.87 19.86 -3.54
N THR A 558 24.67 18.79 -3.52
CA THR A 558 24.58 17.65 -4.45
C THR A 558 23.92 16.45 -3.79
N PHE A 559 23.03 15.76 -4.51
CA PHE A 559 22.33 14.59 -4.03
C PHE A 559 22.35 13.47 -5.07
N ALA A 560 22.76 12.27 -4.65
CA ALA A 560 22.66 11.06 -5.46
C ALA A 560 21.29 10.42 -5.19
N SER A 561 20.28 10.85 -5.95
CA SER A 561 18.91 10.34 -5.89
C SER A 561 18.72 9.27 -6.98
N PRO A 562 18.33 8.02 -6.65
CA PRO A 562 18.05 6.98 -7.66
C PRO A 562 16.97 7.41 -8.65
N ILE A 563 15.94 8.13 -8.19
CA ILE A 563 14.85 8.62 -9.05
C ILE A 563 15.39 9.59 -10.09
N TYR A 564 16.16 10.60 -9.66
CA TYR A 564 16.76 11.57 -10.57
C TYR A 564 17.79 10.92 -11.50
N TRP A 565 18.67 10.07 -10.94
CA TRP A 565 19.68 9.33 -11.68
C TRP A 565 19.06 8.51 -12.82
N ARG A 566 17.92 7.86 -12.56
CA ARG A 566 17.25 7.01 -13.56
C ARG A 566 16.75 7.80 -14.78
N GLU A 567 16.37 9.05 -14.60
CA GLU A 567 15.97 9.96 -15.69
C GLU A 567 17.17 10.61 -16.40
N ALA A 568 18.26 10.84 -15.67
CA ALA A 568 19.46 11.50 -16.21
C ALA A 568 20.45 10.54 -16.90
N THR A 569 20.45 9.26 -16.53
CA THR A 569 21.45 8.28 -17.01
C THR A 569 21.23 7.89 -18.47
N THR A 570 22.33 7.73 -19.21
CA THR A 570 22.34 7.20 -20.59
C THR A 570 22.66 5.70 -20.65
N MET A 571 22.69 5.03 -19.50
CA MET A 571 22.91 3.59 -19.41
C MET A 571 21.82 2.80 -20.16
N ASP A 572 22.14 1.59 -20.61
CA ASP A 572 21.15 0.66 -21.14
C ASP A 572 19.93 0.56 -20.18
N PRO A 573 18.69 0.76 -20.66
CA PRO A 573 17.51 0.85 -19.80
C PRO A 573 17.34 -0.36 -18.87
N SER A 574 17.62 -1.57 -19.35
CA SER A 574 17.44 -2.79 -18.54
C SER A 574 18.45 -2.86 -17.40
N LYS A 575 19.69 -2.40 -17.61
CA LYS A 575 20.71 -2.31 -16.55
C LYS A 575 20.42 -1.17 -15.59
N ALA A 576 19.99 -0.03 -16.13
CA ALA A 576 19.60 1.13 -15.34
C ALA A 576 18.44 0.79 -14.39
N ASP A 577 17.44 0.04 -14.87
CA ASP A 577 16.30 -0.41 -14.06
C ASP A 577 16.71 -1.37 -12.95
N ASP A 578 17.66 -2.29 -13.19
CA ASP A 578 18.16 -3.20 -12.16
C ASP A 578 18.89 -2.46 -11.04
N LEU A 579 19.81 -1.56 -11.41
CA LEU A 579 20.55 -0.76 -10.45
C LEU A 579 19.63 0.21 -9.69
N PHE A 580 18.69 0.86 -10.38
CA PHE A 580 17.66 1.70 -9.78
C PHE A 580 16.86 0.94 -8.72
N LEU A 581 16.39 -0.27 -9.04
CA LEU A 581 15.59 -1.06 -8.11
C LEU A 581 16.36 -1.46 -6.86
N LYS A 582 17.64 -1.84 -6.98
CA LYS A 582 18.48 -2.16 -5.82
C LYS A 582 18.67 -0.95 -4.90
N LEU A 583 19.02 0.20 -5.47
CA LEU A 583 19.32 1.42 -4.72
C LEU A 583 18.06 2.06 -4.14
N GLN A 584 16.98 2.15 -4.91
CA GLN A 584 15.73 2.71 -4.42
C GLN A 584 15.09 1.80 -3.38
N ALA A 585 15.13 0.47 -3.55
CA ALA A 585 14.66 -0.43 -2.51
C ALA A 585 15.48 -0.29 -1.22
N LEU A 586 16.80 -0.11 -1.32
CA LEU A 586 17.64 0.20 -0.16
C LEU A 586 17.15 1.47 0.55
N LEU A 587 16.91 2.56 -0.19
CA LEU A 587 16.36 3.80 0.38
C LEU A 587 14.99 3.57 1.05
N GLU A 588 14.06 2.87 0.39
CA GLU A 588 12.72 2.60 0.94
C GLU A 588 12.79 1.78 2.24
N GLU A 589 13.60 0.72 2.25
CA GLU A 589 13.75 -0.15 3.42
C GLU A 589 14.37 0.60 4.60
N GLN A 590 15.38 1.44 4.38
CA GLN A 590 15.95 2.27 5.45
C GLN A 590 15.01 3.38 5.91
N THR A 591 14.19 3.91 5.01
CA THR A 591 13.15 4.90 5.35
C THR A 591 12.05 4.27 6.20
N GLU A 592 11.68 3.02 5.94
CA GLU A 592 10.67 2.32 6.75
C GLU A 592 11.13 2.14 8.20
N PHE A 593 12.42 1.85 8.43
CA PHE A 593 12.97 1.83 9.79
C PHE A 593 12.99 3.20 10.47
N ALA A 594 13.22 4.27 9.71
CA ALA A 594 13.29 5.62 10.23
C ALA A 594 11.91 6.17 10.60
N VAL A 595 10.92 5.93 9.75
CA VAL A 595 9.53 6.35 9.93
C VAL A 595 8.63 5.14 9.65
N PRO A 596 8.38 4.29 10.66
CA PRO A 596 7.56 3.09 10.52
C PRO A 596 6.13 3.45 10.15
N THR A 597 5.66 2.92 9.03
CA THR A 597 4.31 3.16 8.52
C THR A 597 3.54 1.87 8.30
N GLN A 598 4.19 0.85 7.73
CA GLN A 598 3.57 -0.43 7.37
C GLN A 598 4.55 -1.59 7.52
N SER A 599 4.06 -2.74 8.01
CA SER A 599 4.78 -4.01 7.93
C SER A 599 3.82 -5.10 7.48
N LEU A 600 4.08 -5.67 6.29
CA LEU A 600 3.38 -6.87 5.79
C LEU A 600 3.58 -8.05 6.74
N TRP A 601 4.75 -8.17 7.35
CA TRP A 601 5.07 -9.21 8.33
C TRP A 601 4.13 -9.13 9.55
N ALA A 602 3.96 -7.93 10.12
CA ALA A 602 3.02 -7.70 11.22
C ALA A 602 1.57 -7.99 10.80
N ARG A 603 1.18 -7.57 9.59
CA ARG A 603 -0.16 -7.82 9.03
C ARG A 603 -0.44 -9.29 8.82
N ALA A 604 0.51 -10.05 8.30
CA ALA A 604 0.34 -11.47 8.01
C ALA A 604 0.17 -12.34 9.26
N HIS A 605 0.55 -11.84 10.45
CA HIS A 605 0.23 -12.50 11.73
C HIS A 605 -1.23 -12.28 12.14
N VAL A 606 -1.81 -11.14 11.74
CA VAL A 606 -3.09 -10.63 12.23
C VAL A 606 -4.24 -10.95 11.28
N GLU A 607 -4.01 -10.78 9.98
CA GLU A 607 -5.05 -10.78 8.94
C GLU A 607 -5.27 -12.17 8.32
N ALA A 608 -4.56 -13.20 8.78
CA ALA A 608 -4.47 -14.44 8.04
C ALA A 608 -5.64 -15.42 8.24
N ASP A 609 -6.09 -15.95 7.11
CA ASP A 609 -7.01 -17.08 6.89
C ASP A 609 -8.51 -16.86 7.22
N ALA A 610 -8.86 -15.74 7.86
CA ALA A 610 -10.26 -15.39 8.10
C ALA A 610 -10.84 -14.60 6.89
N ILE A 611 -12.08 -14.91 6.52
CA ILE A 611 -12.73 -14.34 5.33
C ILE A 611 -13.38 -12.99 5.71
N PRO A 612 -13.13 -11.88 4.99
CA PRO A 612 -13.80 -10.62 5.28
C PRO A 612 -15.32 -10.74 5.33
N GLY A 613 -15.92 -10.14 6.35
CA GLY A 613 -17.34 -10.24 6.64
C GLY A 613 -17.76 -11.43 7.52
N THR A 614 -16.85 -12.28 7.98
CA THR A 614 -17.11 -13.23 9.07
C THR A 614 -16.94 -12.56 10.43
N ILE A 615 -17.69 -13.01 11.44
CA ILE A 615 -17.69 -12.38 12.77
C ILE A 615 -16.29 -12.45 13.41
N ASP A 616 -15.59 -13.57 13.27
CA ASP A 616 -14.24 -13.75 13.79
C ASP A 616 -13.23 -12.81 13.12
N TYR A 617 -13.32 -12.66 11.79
CA TYR A 617 -12.49 -11.71 11.04
C TYR A 617 -12.74 -10.27 11.53
N GLU A 618 -14.01 -9.84 11.58
CA GLU A 618 -14.34 -8.44 11.87
C GLU A 618 -14.01 -8.04 13.31
N ILE A 619 -14.14 -8.96 14.27
CA ILE A 619 -13.73 -8.74 15.67
C ILE A 619 -12.20 -8.59 15.76
N ARG A 620 -11.44 -9.53 15.18
CA ARG A 620 -9.97 -9.47 15.21
C ARG A 620 -9.47 -8.21 14.51
N LYS A 621 -9.92 -7.95 13.29
CA LYS A 621 -9.49 -6.78 12.51
C LYS A 621 -9.80 -5.46 13.23
N SER A 622 -10.99 -5.34 13.84
CA SER A 622 -11.39 -4.12 14.55
C SER A 622 -10.62 -3.93 15.86
N GLY A 623 -10.34 -5.01 16.61
CA GLY A 623 -9.50 -4.93 17.81
C GLY A 623 -8.04 -4.60 17.54
N LEU A 624 -7.55 -4.98 16.37
CA LEU A 624 -6.14 -4.83 15.99
C LEU A 624 -5.86 -3.54 15.21
N MET A 625 -6.90 -2.85 14.74
CA MET A 625 -6.75 -1.62 13.97
C MET A 625 -5.89 -0.55 14.67
N VAL A 626 -6.14 -0.27 15.96
CA VAL A 626 -5.37 0.73 16.72
C VAL A 626 -4.00 0.18 17.14
N LYS A 627 -3.91 -1.12 17.39
CA LYS A 627 -2.66 -1.78 17.83
C LYS A 627 -1.69 -2.05 16.68
N SER A 628 -2.16 -1.97 15.43
CA SER A 628 -1.39 -2.24 14.21
C SER A 628 -0.14 -1.39 14.08
N PHE A 629 -0.25 -0.08 14.34
CA PHE A 629 0.90 0.83 14.29
C PHE A 629 1.98 0.47 15.32
N ALA A 630 1.57 0.19 16.55
CA ALA A 630 2.48 -0.26 17.61
C ALA A 630 3.12 -1.61 17.25
N MET A 631 2.39 -2.52 16.60
CA MET A 631 2.93 -3.79 16.09
C MET A 631 4.00 -3.56 15.04
N THR A 632 3.76 -2.71 14.04
CA THR A 632 4.76 -2.37 13.01
C THR A 632 6.03 -1.81 13.64
N PHE A 633 5.90 -0.77 14.46
CA PHE A 633 7.04 -0.19 15.17
C PHE A 633 7.81 -1.25 15.97
N THR A 634 7.10 -2.09 16.71
CA THR A 634 7.71 -3.14 17.55
C THR A 634 8.45 -4.17 16.72
N VAL A 635 7.85 -4.66 15.62
CA VAL A 635 8.46 -5.64 14.71
C VAL A 635 9.74 -5.08 14.09
N ASP A 636 9.71 -3.83 13.61
CA ASP A 636 10.87 -3.19 12.98
C ASP A 636 12.02 -2.99 13.99
N GLN A 637 11.71 -2.49 15.18
CA GLN A 637 12.72 -2.27 16.23
C GLN A 637 13.30 -3.59 16.76
N ILE A 638 12.47 -4.62 16.95
CA ILE A 638 12.95 -5.95 17.37
C ILE A 638 13.83 -6.57 16.28
N SER A 639 13.39 -6.51 15.03
CA SER A 639 14.18 -6.97 13.88
C SER A 639 15.56 -6.32 13.88
N ARG A 640 15.62 -5.01 14.18
CA ARG A 640 16.89 -4.29 14.30
C ARG A 640 17.74 -4.71 15.49
N ILE A 641 17.14 -4.91 16.66
CA ILE A 641 17.87 -5.42 17.84
C ILE A 641 18.46 -6.79 17.52
N MET A 642 17.67 -7.68 16.93
CA MET A 642 18.10 -9.04 16.62
C MET A 642 19.21 -9.10 15.57
N SER A 643 19.29 -8.10 14.68
CA SER A 643 20.35 -7.99 13.67
C SER A 643 21.72 -7.60 14.25
N MET A 644 21.79 -7.12 15.49
CA MET A 644 23.05 -6.67 16.10
C MET A 644 23.86 -7.82 16.65
N ASN A 645 25.18 -7.70 16.54
CA ASN A 645 26.14 -8.70 16.98
C ASN A 645 26.44 -8.55 18.48
N GLY A 646 26.13 -9.60 19.24
CA GLY A 646 26.43 -9.67 20.68
C GLY A 646 25.39 -8.98 21.56
N TRP A 647 25.17 -9.56 22.75
CA TRP A 647 24.15 -9.10 23.69
C TRP A 647 24.37 -7.66 24.18
N GLN A 648 25.63 -7.19 24.23
CA GLN A 648 25.97 -5.84 24.68
C GLN A 648 25.45 -4.77 23.73
N GLN A 649 25.64 -4.95 22.41
CA GLN A 649 25.13 -4.01 21.40
C GLN A 649 23.59 -4.00 21.39
N ARG A 650 22.98 -5.18 21.55
CA ARG A 650 21.52 -5.33 21.69
C ARG A 650 20.98 -4.58 22.91
N ALA A 651 21.64 -4.74 24.07
CA ALA A 651 21.28 -4.07 25.31
C ALA A 651 21.45 -2.54 25.19
N LEU A 652 22.56 -2.08 24.60
CA LEU A 652 22.81 -0.66 24.37
C LEU A 652 21.76 -0.02 23.43
N TYR A 653 21.42 -0.70 22.33
CA TYR A 653 20.36 -0.23 21.43
C TYR A 653 18.99 -0.24 22.11
N GLY A 654 18.65 -1.31 22.83
CA GLY A 654 17.41 -1.42 23.60
C GLY A 654 17.30 -0.31 24.64
N PHE A 655 18.40 0.02 25.33
CA PHE A 655 18.46 1.14 26.27
C PHE A 655 18.33 2.51 25.58
N ASP A 656 19.01 2.73 24.46
CA ASP A 656 18.93 3.98 23.69
C ASP A 656 17.52 4.19 23.12
N LEU A 657 16.87 3.11 22.66
CA LEU A 657 15.47 3.11 22.26
C LEU A 657 14.58 3.44 23.47
N ALA A 658 14.83 2.84 24.64
CA ALA A 658 14.09 3.09 25.87
C ALA A 658 14.18 4.52 26.38
N ALA A 659 15.40 5.03 26.51
CA ALA A 659 15.63 6.39 26.94
C ALA A 659 15.05 7.38 25.93
N GLY A 660 15.32 7.19 24.64
CA GLY A 660 14.84 8.08 23.58
C GLY A 660 13.32 8.11 23.45
N SER A 661 12.66 6.95 23.46
CA SER A 661 11.20 6.89 23.41
C SER A 661 10.54 7.41 24.69
N THR A 662 11.16 7.23 25.86
CA THR A 662 10.67 7.79 27.12
C THR A 662 10.77 9.32 27.13
N VAL A 663 11.87 9.90 26.66
CA VAL A 663 12.02 11.37 26.54
C VAL A 663 11.02 11.96 25.55
N LEU A 664 10.79 11.30 24.42
CA LEU A 664 9.77 11.73 23.47
C LEU A 664 8.35 11.50 24.00
N GLY A 665 8.12 10.41 24.72
CA GLY A 665 6.86 10.16 25.44
C GLY A 665 6.56 11.23 26.49
N ALA A 666 7.58 11.68 27.22
CA ALA A 666 7.50 12.81 28.16
C ALA A 666 7.14 14.10 27.41
N THR A 667 7.82 14.38 26.29
CA THR A 667 7.50 15.55 25.44
C THR A 667 6.05 15.50 24.95
N SER A 668 5.60 14.34 24.47
CA SER A 668 4.22 14.10 24.06
C SER A 668 3.21 14.20 25.22
N LEU A 669 3.59 13.90 26.47
CA LEU A 669 2.77 14.15 27.66
C LEU A 669 2.63 15.65 27.93
N LEU A 670 3.74 16.38 27.95
CA LEU A 670 3.74 17.83 28.21
C LEU A 670 2.92 18.59 27.16
N ILE A 671 3.07 18.24 25.88
CA ILE A 671 2.25 18.81 24.80
C ILE A 671 0.78 18.41 24.99
N ALA A 672 0.50 17.15 25.33
CA ALA A 672 -0.85 16.69 25.57
C ALA A 672 -1.51 17.40 26.77
N ASP A 673 -0.76 17.79 27.79
CA ASP A 673 -1.28 18.56 28.91
C ASP A 673 -1.70 19.96 28.46
N LEU A 674 -0.81 20.65 27.74
CA LEU A 674 -1.08 21.99 27.21
C LEU A 674 -2.34 22.03 26.34
N ILE A 675 -2.45 21.13 25.37
CA ILE A 675 -3.63 21.07 24.48
C ILE A 675 -4.91 20.61 25.20
N ASN A 676 -4.80 20.00 26.38
CA ASN A 676 -5.95 19.64 27.21
C ASN A 676 -6.36 20.76 28.18
N GLY A 677 -5.71 21.91 28.12
CA GLY A 677 -5.98 23.02 29.03
C GLY A 677 -5.35 22.82 30.41
N ARG A 678 -4.34 21.95 30.52
CA ARG A 678 -3.59 21.64 31.75
C ARG A 678 -2.20 22.25 31.69
N ASP A 679 -1.64 22.57 32.85
CA ASP A 679 -0.21 22.88 32.93
C ASP A 679 0.61 21.62 32.61
N PRO A 680 1.82 21.75 32.07
CA PRO A 680 2.66 20.59 31.83
C PRO A 680 2.91 19.80 33.12
N SER A 681 2.78 18.47 33.05
CA SER A 681 3.02 17.56 34.18
C SER A 681 4.40 17.74 34.81
N ASP A 682 4.43 17.69 36.13
CA ASP A 682 5.65 17.80 36.94
C ASP A 682 6.58 16.61 36.69
N MET A 683 7.71 16.89 36.04
CA MET A 683 8.71 15.89 35.66
C MET A 683 9.51 15.35 36.84
N THR A 684 9.38 15.93 38.04
CA THR A 684 10.05 15.44 39.26
C THR A 684 9.36 14.20 39.84
N LYS A 685 8.10 13.93 39.45
CA LYS A 685 7.32 12.79 39.93
C LYS A 685 7.72 11.49 39.19
N PRO A 686 7.96 10.38 39.91
CA PRO A 686 8.24 9.08 39.28
C PRO A 686 7.11 8.59 38.36
N MET A 687 5.86 8.88 38.73
CA MET A 687 4.69 8.51 37.93
C MET A 687 4.71 9.15 36.54
N PHE A 688 5.20 10.39 36.41
CA PHE A 688 5.32 11.06 35.12
C PHE A 688 6.21 10.26 34.16
N TRP A 689 7.37 9.77 34.65
CA TRP A 689 8.28 8.98 33.83
C TRP A 689 7.73 7.58 33.51
N ALA A 690 6.94 6.99 34.40
CA ALA A 690 6.24 5.73 34.12
C ALA A 690 5.18 5.92 33.01
N GLU A 691 4.40 6.99 33.05
CA GLU A 691 3.45 7.35 31.99
C GLU A 691 4.16 7.70 30.69
N ALA A 692 5.30 8.41 30.75
CA ALA A 692 6.11 8.78 29.60
C ALA A 692 6.66 7.53 28.90
N MET A 693 7.15 6.56 29.66
CA MET A 693 7.62 5.27 29.16
C MET A 693 6.49 4.47 28.52
N ALA A 694 5.29 4.46 29.11
CA ALA A 694 4.11 3.80 28.53
C ALA A 694 3.65 4.47 27.22
N LYS A 695 3.64 5.81 27.18
CA LYS A 695 3.24 6.60 26.01
C LYS A 695 4.26 6.56 24.88
N GLY A 696 5.55 6.48 25.20
CA GLY A 696 6.65 6.38 24.25
C GLY A 696 6.63 5.11 23.40
N GLY A 697 5.84 4.10 23.79
CA GLY A 697 5.53 2.91 23.00
C GLY A 697 6.72 1.98 22.78
N GLY A 698 6.78 0.86 23.52
CA GLY A 698 7.69 -0.25 23.17
C GLY A 698 7.99 -1.31 24.23
N PHE A 699 7.76 -1.06 25.52
CA PHE A 699 8.44 -1.85 26.57
C PHE A 699 7.78 -3.14 27.03
N GLY A 700 6.49 -3.36 26.73
CA GLY A 700 5.83 -4.63 27.08
C GLY A 700 6.44 -5.84 26.37
N VAL A 701 7.00 -5.64 25.17
CA VAL A 701 7.55 -6.71 24.32
C VAL A 701 9.08 -6.79 24.43
N ILE A 702 9.75 -5.65 24.59
CA ILE A 702 11.21 -5.58 24.73
C ILE A 702 11.66 -6.17 26.07
N GLY A 703 10.89 -5.99 27.15
CA GLY A 703 11.20 -6.53 28.48
C GLY A 703 11.33 -8.06 28.49
N ASP A 704 10.41 -8.76 27.82
CA ASP A 704 10.43 -10.23 27.74
C ASP A 704 11.50 -10.73 26.77
N ILE A 705 11.67 -10.11 25.60
CA ILE A 705 12.70 -10.54 24.61
C ILE A 705 14.12 -10.39 25.15
N VAL A 706 14.39 -9.31 25.90
CA VAL A 706 15.71 -9.07 26.51
C VAL A 706 15.95 -9.99 27.71
N ALA A 707 14.90 -10.39 28.44
CA ALA A 707 15.02 -11.25 29.63
C ALA A 707 14.99 -12.76 29.33
N THR A 708 14.23 -13.21 28.32
CA THR A 708 13.95 -14.64 28.07
C THR A 708 14.33 -15.14 26.67
N GLY A 709 14.70 -14.26 25.73
CA GLY A 709 15.11 -14.65 24.37
C GLY A 709 13.98 -15.18 23.48
N GLU A 710 12.74 -15.16 23.96
CA GLU A 710 11.53 -15.53 23.20
C GLU A 710 10.68 -14.30 22.90
N SER A 711 10.11 -14.23 21.69
CA SER A 711 9.11 -13.20 21.35
C SER A 711 7.78 -13.56 21.99
N SER A 712 7.31 -12.76 22.95
CA SER A 712 6.03 -12.94 23.67
C SER A 712 4.76 -12.87 22.81
N TRP A 713 4.89 -12.79 21.49
CA TRP A 713 3.81 -12.94 20.52
C TRP A 713 3.25 -14.37 20.41
N GLY A 714 3.84 -15.35 21.13
CA GLY A 714 3.47 -16.77 21.09
C GLY A 714 2.33 -17.23 22.01
N GLY A 715 1.70 -16.35 22.79
CA GLY A 715 0.69 -16.73 23.80
C GLY A 715 -0.75 -16.30 23.46
N GLY A 716 -1.57 -17.23 22.94
CA GLY A 716 -3.04 -17.23 22.99
C GLY A 716 -3.80 -15.90 22.79
N TYR A 717 -4.27 -15.66 21.56
CA TYR A 717 -5.05 -14.50 21.11
C TYR A 717 -6.39 -14.20 21.85
N GLY A 718 -6.82 -15.01 22.82
CA GLY A 718 -8.19 -14.96 23.36
C GLY A 718 -8.51 -13.81 24.33
N SER A 719 -7.55 -13.32 25.12
CA SER A 719 -7.77 -12.30 26.16
C SER A 719 -7.43 -10.87 25.73
N TRP A 720 -6.77 -10.68 24.59
CA TRP A 720 -6.21 -9.40 24.13
C TRP A 720 -7.12 -8.60 23.15
N VAL A 721 -8.32 -9.13 22.86
CA VAL A 721 -9.15 -8.78 21.68
C VAL A 721 -10.30 -7.81 21.96
N ALA A 722 -10.35 -7.15 23.12
CA ALA A 722 -11.30 -6.05 23.31
C ALA A 722 -10.87 -4.82 22.48
N GLY A 723 -11.58 -4.58 21.37
CA GLY A 723 -11.33 -3.50 20.43
C GLY A 723 -12.23 -2.26 20.59
N PRO A 724 -11.93 -1.15 19.90
CA PRO A 724 -12.79 0.03 19.84
C PRO A 724 -14.25 -0.23 19.46
N GLY A 725 -14.51 -1.24 18.63
CA GLY A 725 -15.88 -1.65 18.29
C GLY A 725 -16.66 -2.24 19.48
N PHE A 726 -15.99 -2.99 20.35
CA PHE A 726 -16.58 -3.46 21.62
C PHE A 726 -16.83 -2.30 22.58
N GLN A 727 -15.93 -1.32 22.63
CA GLN A 727 -16.11 -0.11 23.42
C GLN A 727 -17.31 0.71 22.96
N LEU A 728 -17.54 0.81 21.65
CA LEU A 728 -18.77 1.42 21.11
C LEU A 728 -20.03 0.66 21.53
N MET A 729 -20.00 -0.68 21.49
CA MET A 729 -21.13 -1.49 21.96
C MET A 729 -21.40 -1.32 23.46
N ASP A 730 -20.35 -1.27 24.28
CA ASP A 730 -20.46 -0.98 25.73
C ASP A 730 -21.01 0.43 25.98
N ASP A 731 -20.50 1.44 25.27
CA ASP A 731 -20.97 2.82 25.39
C ASP A 731 -22.46 2.95 24.97
N VAL A 732 -22.89 2.26 23.90
CA VAL A 732 -24.30 2.21 23.48
C VAL A 732 -25.17 1.45 24.48
N TRP A 733 -24.67 0.34 25.03
CA TRP A 733 -25.36 -0.43 26.07
C TRP A 733 -25.55 0.39 27.35
N ARG A 734 -24.54 1.12 27.81
CA ARG A 734 -24.62 2.06 28.93
C ARG A 734 -25.67 3.15 28.66
N LEU A 735 -25.61 3.77 27.48
CA LEU A 735 -26.56 4.81 27.07
C LEU A 735 -28.02 4.34 27.06
N SER A 736 -28.26 3.08 26.70
CA SER A 736 -29.60 2.50 26.54
C SER A 736 -30.04 1.69 27.76
N VAL A 737 -29.53 0.47 27.91
CA VAL A 737 -29.95 -0.50 28.92
C VAL A 737 -29.37 -0.19 30.30
N GLY A 738 -28.13 0.32 30.37
CA GLY A 738 -27.50 0.73 31.62
C GLY A 738 -28.29 1.83 32.35
N ASN A 739 -28.59 2.94 31.65
CA ASN A 739 -29.43 4.01 32.20
C ASN A 739 -30.86 3.54 32.53
N ALA A 740 -31.45 2.63 31.75
CA ALA A 740 -32.76 2.07 32.05
C ALA A 740 -32.76 1.20 33.33
N ILE A 741 -31.69 0.44 33.57
CA ILE A 741 -31.50 -0.34 34.79
C ILE A 741 -31.22 0.57 35.99
N GLU A 742 -30.40 1.61 35.84
CA GLU A 742 -30.14 2.62 36.88
C GLU A 742 -31.43 3.36 37.26
N LEU A 743 -32.25 3.72 36.27
CA LEU A 743 -33.58 4.32 36.46
C LEU A 743 -34.56 3.36 37.17
N MET A 744 -34.59 2.09 36.78
CA MET A 744 -35.44 1.07 37.43
C MET A 744 -34.94 0.68 38.83
N GLY A 745 -33.64 0.83 39.10
CA GLY A 745 -32.99 0.58 40.39
C GLY A 745 -33.03 1.77 41.36
N GLY A 746 -33.62 2.91 40.97
CA GLY A 746 -33.75 4.11 41.81
C GLY A 746 -32.46 4.93 41.96
N GLN A 747 -31.48 4.77 41.07
CA GLN A 747 -30.27 5.60 41.04
C GLN A 747 -30.49 6.81 40.12
N GLU A 748 -29.86 7.95 40.44
CA GLU A 748 -29.90 9.13 39.57
C GLU A 748 -29.20 8.84 38.24
N THR A 749 -29.97 8.95 37.15
CA THR A 749 -29.50 8.61 35.81
C THR A 749 -28.52 9.65 35.29
N LYS A 750 -27.33 9.22 34.87
CA LYS A 750 -26.31 10.09 34.25
C LYS A 750 -26.48 10.22 32.73
N ALA A 751 -27.67 9.91 32.22
CA ALA A 751 -27.98 9.81 30.80
C ALA A 751 -27.53 11.04 29.98
N GLY A 752 -27.75 12.27 30.48
CA GLY A 752 -27.32 13.50 29.80
C GLY A 752 -25.79 13.62 29.71
N ARG A 753 -25.09 13.35 30.81
CA ARG A 753 -23.61 13.34 30.87
C ARG A 753 -23.01 12.25 29.99
N GLU A 754 -23.61 11.06 30.01
CA GLU A 754 -23.18 9.93 29.18
C GLU A 754 -23.45 10.16 27.71
N PHE A 755 -24.57 10.77 27.36
CA PHE A 755 -24.91 11.18 26.00
C PHE A 755 -23.92 12.23 25.46
N VAL A 756 -23.60 13.26 26.24
CA VAL A 756 -22.59 14.25 25.81
C VAL A 756 -21.21 13.63 25.70
N ARG A 757 -20.83 12.73 26.62
CA ARG A 757 -19.56 11.99 26.52
C ARG A 757 -19.51 11.09 25.28
N PHE A 758 -20.62 10.43 24.97
CA PHE A 758 -20.77 9.63 23.75
C PHE A 758 -20.61 10.50 22.50
N LEU A 759 -21.34 11.63 22.42
CA LEU A 759 -21.22 12.57 21.31
C LEU A 759 -19.79 13.11 21.18
N LYS A 760 -19.17 13.57 22.27
CA LYS A 760 -17.79 14.06 22.25
C LYS A 760 -16.82 13.00 21.72
N ARG A 761 -16.89 11.77 22.25
CA ARG A 761 -16.00 10.65 21.89
C ARG A 761 -16.15 10.20 20.44
N TYR A 762 -17.36 10.21 19.89
CA TYR A 762 -17.64 9.72 18.54
C TYR A 762 -17.83 10.82 17.51
N THR A 763 -17.65 12.09 17.87
CA THR A 763 -17.65 13.21 16.89
C THR A 763 -16.25 13.37 16.30
N PRO A 764 -16.04 13.07 15.02
CA PRO A 764 -14.70 13.13 14.42
C PRO A 764 -14.13 14.53 14.38
N GLY A 765 -12.86 14.67 14.78
CA GLY A 765 -12.16 15.94 14.84
C GLY A 765 -12.57 16.85 16.01
N SER A 766 -13.34 16.32 16.98
CA SER A 766 -13.71 17.05 18.19
C SER A 766 -12.50 17.39 19.07
N ASP A 767 -11.42 16.61 18.97
CA ASP A 767 -10.23 16.68 19.81
C ASP A 767 -8.97 17.05 19.00
N LEU A 768 -9.09 17.67 17.82
CA LEU A 768 -7.95 18.15 17.00
C LEU A 768 -6.95 19.00 17.82
N PRO A 769 -5.62 18.87 17.65
CA PRO A 769 -4.64 19.49 18.55
C PRO A 769 -4.71 21.02 18.69
N TYR A 770 -5.19 21.72 17.65
CA TYR A 770 -5.26 23.19 17.62
C TYR A 770 -6.65 23.75 17.94
N ALA A 771 -7.71 22.94 17.91
CA ALA A 771 -9.09 23.40 18.07
C ALA A 771 -9.87 22.65 19.17
N GLY A 772 -9.45 21.43 19.51
CA GLY A 772 -10.20 20.53 20.38
C GLY A 772 -10.45 21.09 21.76
N LEU A 773 -9.48 21.80 22.35
CA LEU A 773 -9.67 22.47 23.64
C LEU A 773 -10.80 23.51 23.59
N ALA A 774 -10.81 24.36 22.56
CA ALA A 774 -11.86 25.36 22.42
C ALA A 774 -13.23 24.72 22.16
N ILE A 775 -13.30 23.68 21.35
CA ILE A 775 -14.53 22.92 21.10
C ILE A 775 -15.03 22.28 22.41
N ASP A 776 -14.16 21.67 23.19
CA ASP A 776 -14.49 21.07 24.49
C ASP A 776 -15.07 22.09 25.47
N ARG A 777 -14.45 23.27 25.53
CA ARG A 777 -14.81 24.31 26.49
C ARG A 777 -16.04 25.11 26.07
N LEU A 778 -16.20 25.40 24.78
CA LEU A 778 -17.27 26.26 24.28
C LEU A 778 -18.50 25.49 23.83
N VAL A 779 -18.32 24.31 23.24
CA VAL A 779 -19.42 23.51 22.65
C VAL A 779 -19.83 22.39 23.58
N TRP A 780 -18.91 21.46 23.90
CA TRP A 780 -19.26 20.28 24.68
C TRP A 780 -19.63 20.60 26.13
N SER A 781 -18.89 21.51 26.77
CA SER A 781 -19.22 21.95 28.13
C SER A 781 -20.58 22.66 28.18
N SER A 782 -20.91 23.47 27.17
CA SER A 782 -22.22 24.15 27.06
C SER A 782 -23.35 23.15 26.80
N LEU A 783 -23.12 22.14 25.97
CA LEU A 783 -24.08 21.06 25.73
C LEU A 783 -24.28 20.20 26.98
N GLN A 784 -23.22 19.91 27.74
CA GLN A 784 -23.35 19.22 29.02
C GLN A 784 -24.15 20.05 30.03
N ARG A 785 -23.90 21.36 30.13
CA ARG A 785 -24.75 22.25 30.98
C ARG A 785 -26.22 22.22 30.61
N LEU A 786 -26.53 22.04 29.33
CA LEU A 786 -27.91 21.96 28.84
C LEU A 786 -28.57 20.60 29.19
N LEU A 787 -27.80 19.51 29.15
CA LEU A 787 -28.33 18.14 29.20
C LEU A 787 -28.09 17.42 30.54
N ASP A 788 -27.14 17.88 31.35
CA ASP A 788 -26.75 17.30 32.64
C ASP A 788 -26.99 18.34 33.75
N PRO A 789 -27.98 18.13 34.65
CA PRO A 789 -28.30 19.07 35.72
C PRO A 789 -27.16 19.23 36.73
N GLU A 790 -26.25 18.26 36.81
CA GLU A 790 -25.07 18.26 37.68
C GLU A 790 -23.77 18.64 36.94
N ALA A 791 -23.86 19.27 35.77
CA ALA A 791 -22.69 19.55 34.92
C ALA A 791 -21.56 20.29 35.66
N GLU A 792 -21.89 21.28 36.51
CA GLU A 792 -20.90 22.05 37.28
C GLU A 792 -20.18 21.19 38.34
N GLU A 793 -20.92 20.31 39.02
CA GLU A 793 -20.33 19.36 39.95
C GLU A 793 -19.45 18.34 39.22
N ALA A 794 -19.87 17.90 38.03
CA ALA A 794 -19.07 17.03 37.18
C ALA A 794 -17.76 17.70 36.73
N PHE A 795 -17.80 18.98 36.34
CA PHE A 795 -16.62 19.74 35.94
C PHE A 795 -15.65 19.96 37.10
N THR A 796 -16.16 20.34 38.27
CA THR A 796 -15.33 20.54 39.46
C THR A 796 -14.76 19.22 39.99
N MET A 797 -15.53 18.15 39.95
CA MET A 797 -15.03 16.80 40.27
C MET A 797 -13.99 16.32 39.26
N ALA A 798 -14.17 16.58 37.96
CA ALA A 798 -13.18 16.23 36.94
C ALA A 798 -11.87 17.01 37.14
N ALA A 799 -11.95 18.31 37.44
CA ALA A 799 -10.78 19.14 37.76
C ALA A 799 -10.05 18.63 39.01
N ARG A 800 -10.80 18.35 40.10
CA ARG A 800 -10.23 17.82 41.36
C ARG A 800 -9.66 16.41 41.22
N ARG A 801 -10.29 15.55 40.40
CA ARG A 801 -9.80 14.19 40.15
C ARG A 801 -8.49 14.23 39.38
N ASN A 802 -8.37 15.11 38.39
CA ASN A 802 -7.12 15.31 37.66
C ASN A 802 -5.98 15.77 38.58
N GLU A 803 -6.24 16.69 39.52
CA GLU A 803 -5.24 17.13 40.51
C GLU A 803 -4.87 16.02 41.52
N LYS A 804 -5.84 15.18 41.90
CA LYS A 804 -5.62 14.06 42.85
C LYS A 804 -4.89 12.87 42.23
N ASP A 805 -5.16 12.55 40.97
CA ASP A 805 -4.58 11.39 40.27
C ASP A 805 -3.16 11.67 39.74
N GLY A 806 -2.50 12.71 40.27
CA GLY A 806 -1.13 13.09 39.93
C GLY A 806 -0.99 14.11 38.81
N GLY A 807 -2.09 14.50 38.17
CA GLY A 807 -2.12 15.48 37.08
C GLY A 807 -1.97 16.93 37.54
N SER A 808 -1.62 17.79 36.59
CA SER A 808 -1.38 19.20 36.83
C SER A 808 -2.65 20.06 36.92
N PRO A 809 -2.58 21.23 37.59
CA PRO A 809 -3.64 22.21 37.58
C PRO A 809 -4.04 22.65 36.15
N GLY A 810 -5.31 22.97 35.96
CA GLY A 810 -5.84 23.44 34.67
C GLY A 810 -5.72 24.95 34.49
N TRP A 811 -5.11 25.41 33.38
CA TRP A 811 -5.13 26.83 32.99
C TRP A 811 -6.42 27.21 32.24
N TRP A 812 -7.08 26.23 31.61
CA TRP A 812 -8.42 26.38 31.03
C TRP A 812 -9.33 25.24 31.48
N LEU A 813 -10.15 25.51 32.49
CA LEU A 813 -11.01 24.52 33.16
C LEU A 813 -12.30 24.23 32.36
N PRO A 814 -12.84 22.99 32.45
CA PRO A 814 -14.15 22.64 31.89
C PRO A 814 -15.25 23.61 32.36
N GLY A 815 -16.18 23.97 31.47
CA GLY A 815 -17.22 24.97 31.76
C GLY A 815 -16.78 26.43 31.71
N SER A 816 -15.49 26.75 31.65
CA SER A 816 -15.06 28.15 31.55
C SER A 816 -15.09 28.64 30.10
N PRO A 817 -15.80 29.75 29.78
CA PRO A 817 -15.88 30.26 28.40
C PRO A 817 -14.57 30.90 27.92
N ALA A 818 -13.65 31.21 28.82
CA ALA A 818 -12.32 31.73 28.56
C ALA A 818 -11.31 31.10 29.52
N PRO A 819 -10.01 31.04 29.16
CA PRO A 819 -8.97 30.59 30.07
C PRO A 819 -8.87 31.51 31.29
N GLY A 820 -8.69 30.93 32.48
CA GLY A 820 -8.57 31.68 33.73
C GLY A 820 -7.17 32.27 33.93
N ARG A 821 -6.17 31.67 33.28
CA ARG A 821 -4.76 32.11 33.29
C ARG A 821 -4.00 31.54 32.09
N ALA A 822 -2.78 32.01 31.88
CA ALA A 822 -1.85 31.38 30.96
C ALA A 822 -1.33 30.03 31.53
N PRO A 823 -0.90 29.10 30.67
CA PRO A 823 -0.26 27.85 31.12
C PRO A 823 0.98 28.16 31.96
N ASP A 824 1.12 27.49 33.10
CA ASP A 824 2.31 27.61 33.93
C ASP A 824 3.33 26.54 33.53
N VAL A 825 4.31 26.92 32.74
CA VAL A 825 5.36 26.00 32.27
C VAL A 825 6.36 25.62 33.37
N MET A 826 6.43 26.39 34.46
CA MET A 826 7.35 26.11 35.57
C MET A 826 6.90 24.91 36.40
N ASN A 827 5.61 24.57 36.35
CA ASN A 827 5.07 23.37 36.96
C ASN A 827 5.76 22.08 36.47
N ALA A 828 6.26 22.06 35.22
CA ALA A 828 7.05 20.94 34.69
C ALA A 828 8.34 20.67 35.52
N LEU A 829 8.87 21.72 36.15
CA LEU A 829 10.08 21.70 36.97
C LEU A 829 9.77 21.56 38.47
N GLY A 830 8.51 21.28 38.83
CA GLY A 830 8.05 21.18 40.22
C GLY A 830 8.06 22.52 40.97
N ARG A 831 7.88 23.64 40.25
CA ARG A 831 7.97 25.00 40.78
C ARG A 831 6.70 25.80 40.60
#